data_AF-A0A314KI62-F1
#
_entry.id   AF-A0A314KI62-F1
#
_cell.length_a   1.000
_cell.length_b   1.000
_cell.length_c   1.000
_cell.angle_alpha   90.00
_cell.angle_beta   90.00
_cell.angle_gamma   90.00
#
_symmetry.space_group_name_H-M   'P 1'
#
loop_
_entity.id
_entity.type
_entity.pdbx_description
1 polymer ?
#
loop_
_entity_poly.entity_id
_entity_poly.type
_entity_poly.pdbx_seq_one_letter_code
_entity_poly.pdbx_strand_id
1 'polypeptide(L)'
;MAMVSAVQEAQKDNLKNFNDYMMKVLENDWKKEKRDFLQSLSRISTLPRTNISESSPLGGRQGQIASLTYSPQISSGPASVESVPLANRPIVEKKAAAYGEVVKNLNSARERSFPFKPATAFKHALESLGLNAYGGKSVGIQKIWHLMSALMGEDHSAFQHNISKKMSLVIGARRHLEWGHEKYVMETIQAHPAQAALGGAVGNLQRIRAFLRIRLRDYGVLDFDAVDARRQPPVDTTWQQIYFCLRTGYYNEAREIAQLSRMSHQFAPLLTEWISSGGMVSAETAAVASEECEKMLRLGDRAGRPMYDKKKLLLYTIISGSRRQIDRFVREFPTLFSTIEDFLWFKLSAVRESPVRSSVVLNEGLAPYTLDDLQAYLNKFEPSHYTKNGKDPLVYPYVLLLSIQLLPAVLYLSKDMGDEGYNVDAAHMAIVLADYGVLSEGTGLGQKFGAMDAFAEASSIIRQYGSFYLRHGDLAMALEYYVQAAAAVGGGQLSWSGRGNMDQQRQRSSMLKQLLTELLSRDGGIDILLGPRGTGEEGQLGRFLTDEKTRQQFLLDAARQYQDAGLYDKSIEIQKRVGAFSAALDTINKCLSDAICALARGRLDGDSRTSGLILSGNEILEMFKYYPDISPQERENVLAQQIVLRQLEAVLSIHKLARLGNHLDAIKEVAKLPFLPLDPRTPDFATDVFKNLSHHVQVCVPDLLKVALHCLENVRDTDGSLRSLRDKIANFLANNMNQNWPRDLYEKVARTL
;
A
#
# COMPACT_ATOMS: atom_id res chain seq x y z
N MET A 1 -2.09 -43.97 -5.74
CA MET A 1 -1.59 -42.92 -4.81
C MET A 1 -0.39 -42.15 -5.36
N ALA A 2 0.62 -42.78 -5.98
CA ALA A 2 1.80 -42.08 -6.52
C ALA A 2 1.50 -40.99 -7.57
N MET A 3 0.55 -41.20 -8.47
CA MET A 3 0.20 -40.25 -9.53
C MET A 3 -0.51 -38.99 -9.00
N VAL A 4 -1.31 -39.12 -7.94
CA VAL A 4 -1.97 -37.98 -7.27
C VAL A 4 -0.94 -37.15 -6.49
N SER A 5 0.03 -37.82 -5.86
CA SER A 5 1.15 -37.15 -5.18
C SER A 5 2.03 -36.38 -6.17
N ALA A 6 2.37 -36.98 -7.32
CA ALA A 6 3.17 -36.32 -8.35
C ALA A 6 2.44 -35.12 -8.98
N VAL A 7 1.12 -35.17 -9.13
CA VAL A 7 0.32 -34.04 -9.61
C VAL A 7 0.24 -32.93 -8.56
N GLN A 8 0.10 -33.26 -7.26
CA GLN A 8 0.13 -32.28 -6.19
C GLN A 8 1.51 -31.62 -6.04
N GLU A 9 2.57 -32.38 -6.21
CA GLU A 9 3.96 -31.91 -6.17
C GLU A 9 4.29 -31.02 -7.37
N ALA A 10 3.87 -31.41 -8.58
CA ALA A 10 3.98 -30.57 -9.77
C ALA A 10 3.14 -29.28 -9.67
N GLN A 11 1.96 -29.32 -9.03
CA GLN A 11 1.17 -28.12 -8.76
C GLN A 11 1.85 -27.19 -7.75
N LYS A 12 2.46 -27.76 -6.70
CA LYS A 12 3.21 -27.02 -5.69
C LYS A 12 4.47 -26.37 -6.28
N ASP A 13 5.21 -27.10 -7.13
CA ASP A 13 6.39 -26.58 -7.81
C ASP A 13 6.04 -25.53 -8.85
N ASN A 14 4.93 -25.69 -9.59
CA ASN A 14 4.45 -24.65 -10.50
C ASN A 14 4.03 -23.37 -9.76
N LEU A 15 3.35 -23.50 -8.62
CA LEU A 15 3.00 -22.34 -7.78
C LEU A 15 4.26 -21.65 -7.23
N LYS A 16 5.26 -22.43 -6.79
CA LYS A 16 6.55 -21.90 -6.32
C LYS A 16 7.31 -21.18 -7.44
N ASN A 17 7.43 -21.79 -8.61
CA ASN A 17 8.11 -21.19 -9.77
C ASN A 17 7.39 -19.94 -10.27
N PHE A 18 6.05 -19.92 -10.23
CA PHE A 18 5.25 -18.74 -10.55
C PHE A 18 5.47 -17.63 -9.52
N ASN A 19 5.48 -17.96 -8.23
CA ASN A 19 5.78 -17.00 -7.16
C ASN A 19 7.20 -16.43 -7.30
N ASP A 20 8.20 -17.26 -7.57
CA ASP A 20 9.59 -16.82 -7.75
C ASP A 20 9.73 -15.93 -9.00
N TYR A 21 9.02 -16.26 -10.09
CA TYR A 21 8.94 -15.42 -11.29
C TYR A 21 8.28 -14.06 -10.99
N MET A 22 7.15 -14.04 -10.29
CA MET A 22 6.45 -12.80 -9.93
C MET A 22 7.28 -11.93 -8.97
N MET A 23 7.98 -12.54 -8.01
CA MET A 23 8.95 -11.81 -7.18
C MET A 23 10.03 -11.17 -8.02
N LYS A 24 10.53 -11.87 -9.03
CA LYS A 24 11.55 -11.34 -9.94
C LYS A 24 11.02 -10.21 -10.84
N VAL A 25 9.77 -10.29 -11.29
CA VAL A 25 9.10 -9.22 -12.06
C VAL A 25 8.92 -7.98 -11.19
N LEU A 26 8.35 -8.13 -9.99
CA LEU A 26 8.20 -7.04 -9.03
C LEU A 26 9.55 -6.42 -8.64
N GLU A 27 10.58 -7.25 -8.43
CA GLU A 27 11.92 -6.79 -8.13
C GLU A 27 12.56 -6.04 -9.31
N ASN A 28 12.29 -6.45 -10.55
CA ASN A 28 12.82 -5.81 -11.75
C ASN A 28 12.14 -4.48 -12.07
N ASP A 29 10.81 -4.44 -12.01
CA ASP A 29 10.03 -3.21 -12.19
C ASP A 29 10.39 -2.19 -11.11
N TRP A 30 10.55 -2.66 -9.88
CA TRP A 30 11.08 -1.82 -8.81
C TRP A 30 12.53 -1.39 -9.05
N LYS A 31 13.44 -2.30 -9.44
CA LYS A 31 14.84 -1.93 -9.74
C LYS A 31 14.92 -0.88 -10.83
N LYS A 32 13.94 -0.84 -11.75
CA LYS A 32 13.80 0.19 -12.77
C LYS A 32 13.32 1.50 -12.16
N GLU A 33 12.18 1.51 -11.47
CA GLU A 33 11.64 2.71 -10.81
C GLU A 33 12.60 3.30 -9.76
N LYS A 34 13.27 2.44 -8.98
CA LYS A 34 14.31 2.80 -8.01
C LYS A 34 15.49 3.46 -8.72
N ARG A 35 15.93 2.94 -9.86
CA ARG A 35 17.01 3.56 -10.65
C ARG A 35 16.58 4.93 -11.13
N ASP A 36 15.38 5.03 -11.67
CA ASP A 36 14.83 6.27 -12.20
C ASP A 36 14.67 7.31 -11.08
N PHE A 37 14.20 6.88 -9.89
CA PHE A 37 14.07 7.71 -8.71
C PHE A 37 15.43 8.16 -8.13
N LEU A 38 16.37 7.24 -7.91
CA LEU A 38 17.70 7.57 -7.39
C LEU A 38 18.49 8.46 -8.38
N GLN A 39 18.34 8.22 -9.68
CA GLN A 39 18.89 9.10 -10.72
C GLN A 39 18.22 10.48 -10.74
N SER A 40 16.93 10.57 -10.40
CA SER A 40 16.25 11.87 -10.27
C SER A 40 16.79 12.67 -9.08
N LEU A 41 17.08 12.02 -7.95
CA LEU A 41 17.65 12.68 -6.76
C LEU A 41 19.10 13.13 -6.96
N SER A 42 19.91 12.33 -7.65
CA SER A 42 21.31 12.69 -7.94
C SER A 42 21.45 13.80 -9.01
N ARG A 43 20.42 14.05 -9.81
CA ARG A 43 20.35 15.20 -10.73
C ARG A 43 19.92 16.50 -10.06
N ILE A 44 19.19 16.42 -8.94
CA ILE A 44 18.76 17.60 -8.17
C ILE A 44 19.92 18.13 -7.31
N SER A 45 20.84 17.27 -6.87
CA SER A 45 22.02 17.67 -6.08
C SER A 45 23.14 18.35 -6.88
N THR A 46 23.08 18.35 -8.22
CA THR A 46 24.10 18.95 -9.10
C THR A 46 23.70 20.30 -9.69
N LEU A 47 22.52 20.82 -9.35
CA LEU A 47 22.11 22.17 -9.72
C LEU A 47 22.64 23.19 -8.68
N PRO A 48 23.29 24.29 -9.10
CA PRO A 48 23.65 25.34 -8.17
C PRO A 48 22.35 25.90 -7.55
N ARG A 49 22.32 26.01 -6.21
CA ARG A 49 21.25 26.66 -5.45
C ARG A 49 20.99 28.04 -6.05
N THR A 50 19.99 28.13 -6.91
CA THR A 50 19.45 29.39 -7.41
C THR A 50 18.44 29.83 -6.39
N ASN A 51 18.73 30.96 -5.73
CA ASN A 51 17.78 31.63 -4.87
C ASN A 51 16.54 31.97 -5.72
N ILE A 52 15.44 31.25 -5.51
CA ILE A 52 14.14 31.61 -6.04
C ILE A 52 13.66 32.78 -5.20
N SER A 53 14.03 34.00 -5.63
CA SER A 53 13.32 35.20 -5.23
C SER A 53 12.00 35.21 -6.00
N GLU A 54 10.89 35.12 -5.28
CA GLU A 54 9.57 35.39 -5.81
C GLU A 54 9.57 36.76 -6.52
N SER A 55 9.09 36.77 -7.77
CA SER A 55 8.83 38.00 -8.51
C SER A 55 7.33 38.15 -8.67
N SER A 56 6.74 39.07 -7.91
CA SER A 56 5.44 39.68 -8.22
C SER A 56 5.68 41.11 -8.69
N PRO A 57 4.96 41.62 -9.71
CA PRO A 57 5.24 42.94 -10.28
C PRO A 57 4.48 44.08 -9.58
N LEU A 58 5.22 45.18 -9.42
CA LEU A 58 4.82 46.60 -9.33
C LEU A 58 3.95 47.11 -8.15
N GLY A 59 4.55 48.04 -7.39
CA GLY A 59 3.87 49.05 -6.58
C GLY A 59 4.86 49.82 -5.70
N GLY A 60 5.41 50.94 -6.19
CA GLY A 60 6.57 51.61 -5.59
C GLY A 60 6.31 52.44 -4.32
N ARG A 61 7.37 52.60 -3.52
CA ARG A 61 7.82 53.88 -2.93
C ARG A 61 9.18 53.73 -2.25
N GLN A 62 10.02 54.74 -2.45
CA GLN A 62 11.37 54.95 -1.91
C GLN A 62 11.47 54.88 -0.38
N GLY A 63 12.62 54.42 0.13
CA GLY A 63 13.10 54.83 1.45
C GLY A 63 14.10 53.92 2.15
N GLN A 64 15.40 54.21 1.94
CA GLN A 64 16.51 54.10 2.89
C GLN A 64 17.14 52.75 3.29
N ILE A 65 18.47 52.84 3.33
CA ILE A 65 19.50 51.85 3.63
C ILE A 65 19.73 51.74 5.14
N ALA A 66 19.86 50.53 5.67
CA ALA A 66 20.77 50.24 6.79
C ALA A 66 21.10 48.73 6.85
N SER A 67 22.39 48.41 6.69
CA SER A 67 23.01 47.13 7.04
C SER A 67 22.93 46.89 8.55
N LEU A 68 22.82 45.63 9.01
CA LEU A 68 23.41 45.14 10.27
C LEU A 68 23.29 43.59 10.38
N THR A 69 24.46 42.95 10.29
CA THR A 69 24.98 41.78 11.04
C THR A 69 24.05 40.70 11.62
N TYR A 70 24.38 39.45 11.27
CA TYR A 70 23.99 38.18 11.92
C TYR A 70 24.54 38.03 13.35
N SER A 71 23.72 37.49 14.26
CA SER A 71 24.11 36.43 15.22
C SER A 71 22.88 35.70 15.76
N PRO A 72 22.97 34.38 16.04
CA PRO A 72 21.83 33.52 16.33
C PRO A 72 21.50 33.49 17.83
N GLN A 73 20.23 33.64 18.18
CA GLN A 73 19.71 33.33 19.52
C GLN A 73 18.55 32.34 19.35
N ILE A 74 18.75 31.17 19.95
CA ILE A 74 17.81 30.07 20.07
C ILE A 74 16.62 30.54 20.90
N SER A 75 15.41 30.47 20.34
CA SER A 75 14.18 30.54 21.12
C SER A 75 13.14 29.60 20.52
N SER A 76 12.77 28.61 21.33
CA SER A 76 11.71 27.63 21.13
C SER A 76 10.33 28.28 21.22
N GLY A 77 9.57 28.24 20.13
CA GLY A 77 8.14 28.55 20.11
C GLY A 77 7.45 27.75 19.00
N PRO A 78 6.20 27.28 19.19
CA PRO A 78 5.52 26.47 18.18
C PRO A 78 5.15 27.36 17.00
N ALA A 79 5.49 26.92 15.78
CA ALA A 79 5.00 27.55 14.57
C ALA A 79 3.47 27.40 14.52
N SER A 80 2.75 28.50 14.75
CA SER A 80 1.33 28.59 14.48
C SER A 80 1.12 28.52 12.97
N VAL A 81 0.87 27.32 12.47
CA VAL A 81 0.24 27.14 11.16
C VAL A 81 -1.14 27.79 11.29
N GLU A 82 -1.38 28.91 10.60
CA GLU A 82 -2.72 29.46 10.45
C GLU A 82 -3.62 28.36 9.87
N SER A 83 -4.46 27.81 10.74
CA SER A 83 -5.36 26.73 10.41
C SER A 83 -6.53 27.32 9.64
N VAL A 84 -6.52 27.14 8.31
CA VAL A 84 -7.71 27.34 7.50
C VAL A 84 -8.86 26.54 8.14
N PRO A 85 -10.00 27.16 8.46
CA PRO A 85 -11.13 26.49 9.08
C PRO A 85 -11.49 25.24 8.29
N LEU A 86 -11.73 24.11 8.97
CA LEU A 86 -12.05 22.83 8.34
C LEU A 86 -13.17 22.97 7.30
N ALA A 87 -14.10 23.90 7.49
CA ALA A 87 -15.19 24.22 6.59
C ALA A 87 -14.75 24.55 5.14
N ASN A 88 -13.61 25.23 4.96
CA ASN A 88 -13.15 25.74 3.65
C ASN A 88 -12.23 24.78 2.88
N ARG A 89 -11.93 23.60 3.43
CA ARG A 89 -11.08 22.62 2.74
C ARG A 89 -11.85 21.83 1.68
N PRO A 90 -11.20 21.46 0.54
CA PRO A 90 -11.75 20.53 -0.44
C PRO A 90 -12.24 19.22 0.20
N ILE A 91 -13.27 18.60 -0.39
CA ILE A 91 -13.85 17.33 0.10
C ILE A 91 -12.76 16.24 0.19
N VAL A 92 -11.88 16.19 -0.80
CA VAL A 92 -10.73 15.27 -0.88
C VAL A 92 -9.85 15.38 0.37
N GLU A 93 -9.49 16.60 0.78
CA GLU A 93 -8.63 16.82 1.95
C GLU A 93 -9.33 16.45 3.27
N LYS A 94 -10.62 16.77 3.39
CA LYS A 94 -11.43 16.38 4.55
C LYS A 94 -11.49 14.87 4.72
N LYS A 95 -11.76 14.15 3.62
CA LYS A 95 -11.75 12.68 3.60
C LYS A 95 -10.37 12.13 3.93
N ALA A 96 -9.32 12.64 3.29
CA ALA A 96 -7.95 12.19 3.50
C ALA A 96 -7.50 12.35 4.97
N ALA A 97 -7.84 13.46 5.61
CA ALA A 97 -7.54 13.67 7.03
C ALA A 97 -8.31 12.72 7.94
N ALA A 98 -9.64 12.59 7.74
CA ALA A 98 -10.48 11.71 8.56
C ALA A 98 -10.08 10.23 8.42
N TYR A 99 -9.80 9.80 7.19
CA TYR A 99 -9.40 8.42 6.91
C TYR A 99 -7.97 8.12 7.35
N GLY A 100 -7.06 9.09 7.27
CA GLY A 100 -5.70 8.96 7.81
C GLY A 100 -5.68 8.64 9.31
N GLU A 101 -6.56 9.27 10.10
CA GLU A 101 -6.71 8.95 11.53
C GLU A 101 -7.26 7.54 11.76
N VAL A 102 -8.19 7.07 10.93
CA VAL A 102 -8.67 5.68 10.99
C VAL A 102 -7.54 4.69 10.69
N VAL A 103 -6.65 4.99 9.72
CA VAL A 103 -5.50 4.14 9.38
C VAL A 103 -4.51 4.06 10.55
N LYS A 104 -4.19 5.17 11.21
CA LYS A 104 -3.35 5.17 12.42
C LYS A 104 -3.93 4.29 13.52
N ASN A 105 -5.24 4.43 13.76
CA ASN A 105 -5.95 3.65 14.77
C ASN A 105 -5.99 2.16 14.43
N LEU A 106 -6.19 1.83 13.14
CA LEU A 106 -6.11 0.46 12.64
C LEU A 106 -4.72 -0.14 12.87
N ASN A 107 -3.65 0.56 12.47
CA ASN A 107 -2.27 0.11 12.66
C ASN A 107 -1.97 -0.11 14.14
N SER A 108 -2.30 0.87 14.99
CA SER A 108 -2.11 0.79 16.45
C SER A 108 -2.86 -0.40 17.07
N ALA A 109 -4.09 -0.67 16.62
CA ALA A 109 -4.86 -1.81 17.08
C ALA A 109 -4.26 -3.14 16.62
N ARG A 110 -3.80 -3.23 15.36
CA ARG A 110 -3.18 -4.43 14.79
C ARG A 110 -1.84 -4.75 15.44
N GLU A 111 -1.01 -3.74 15.73
CA GLU A 111 0.25 -3.88 16.50
C GLU A 111 0.00 -4.49 17.88
N ARG A 112 -1.07 -4.06 18.57
CA ARG A 112 -1.46 -4.55 19.90
C ARG A 112 -2.32 -5.82 19.86
N SER A 113 -2.56 -6.37 18.67
CA SER A 113 -3.47 -7.51 18.46
C SER A 113 -4.89 -7.29 19.00
N PHE A 114 -5.37 -6.05 19.01
CA PHE A 114 -6.73 -5.70 19.41
C PHE A 114 -7.72 -5.85 18.25
N PRO A 115 -8.98 -6.24 18.55
CA PRO A 115 -10.03 -6.27 17.54
C PRO A 115 -10.29 -4.85 17.03
N PHE A 116 -10.45 -4.72 15.72
CA PHE A 116 -10.74 -3.44 15.06
C PHE A 116 -11.63 -3.73 13.86
N LYS A 117 -12.63 -2.87 13.65
CA LYS A 117 -13.67 -2.95 12.63
C LYS A 117 -13.45 -1.85 11.59
N PRO A 118 -12.50 -2.01 10.65
CA PRO A 118 -12.08 -0.90 9.79
C PRO A 118 -13.18 -0.41 8.85
N ALA A 119 -14.08 -1.27 8.35
CA ALA A 119 -15.14 -0.82 7.44
C ALA A 119 -16.10 0.15 8.14
N THR A 120 -16.52 -0.20 9.36
CA THR A 120 -17.37 0.62 10.23
C THR A 120 -16.66 1.91 10.67
N ALA A 121 -15.36 1.85 10.98
CA ALA A 121 -14.59 3.03 11.35
C ALA A 121 -14.51 4.05 10.19
N PHE A 122 -14.23 3.60 8.96
CA PHE A 122 -14.24 4.49 7.79
C PHE A 122 -15.63 5.04 7.47
N LYS A 123 -16.67 4.21 7.60
CA LYS A 123 -18.07 4.64 7.44
C LYS A 123 -18.41 5.77 8.43
N HIS A 124 -18.10 5.61 9.72
CA HIS A 124 -18.35 6.64 10.72
C HIS A 124 -17.50 7.90 10.51
N ALA A 125 -16.25 7.75 10.08
CA ALA A 125 -15.39 8.88 9.72
C ALA A 125 -15.96 9.69 8.54
N LEU A 126 -16.65 9.03 7.59
CA LEU A 126 -17.33 9.72 6.50
C LEU A 126 -18.64 10.40 6.97
N GLU A 127 -19.41 9.73 7.83
CA GLU A 127 -20.65 10.27 8.39
C GLU A 127 -20.39 11.54 9.22
N SER A 128 -19.30 11.57 9.99
CA SER A 128 -18.94 12.72 10.83
C SER A 128 -18.57 13.98 10.03
N LEU A 129 -18.17 13.83 8.77
CA LEU A 129 -17.88 14.98 7.89
C LEU A 129 -19.14 15.72 7.43
N GLY A 130 -20.34 15.16 7.66
CA GLY A 130 -21.60 15.82 7.30
C GLY A 130 -21.71 16.17 5.81
N LEU A 131 -21.01 15.42 4.95
CA LEU A 131 -21.07 15.57 3.50
C LEU A 131 -22.46 15.17 3.05
N ASN A 132 -23.38 16.14 3.05
CA ASN A 132 -24.75 15.92 2.65
C ASN A 132 -24.78 15.41 1.20
N ALA A 133 -25.54 14.33 0.98
CA ALA A 133 -25.84 13.81 -0.34
C ALA A 133 -26.80 14.75 -1.08
N TYR A 134 -26.40 16.00 -1.33
CA TYR A 134 -27.14 16.91 -2.20
C TYR A 134 -26.81 16.58 -3.65
N GLY A 135 -27.51 15.59 -4.17
CA GLY A 135 -27.53 15.29 -5.59
C GLY A 135 -28.56 14.21 -5.84
N GLY A 136 -29.40 14.36 -6.86
CA GLY A 136 -30.38 13.35 -7.28
C GLY A 136 -29.77 12.04 -7.81
N LYS A 137 -28.55 11.69 -7.37
CA LYS A 137 -27.82 10.46 -7.67
C LYS A 137 -28.45 9.30 -6.88
N SER A 138 -28.63 8.16 -7.51
CA SER A 138 -29.27 6.99 -6.88
C SER A 138 -28.37 6.25 -5.88
N VAL A 139 -27.05 6.39 -6.02
CA VAL A 139 -26.05 5.75 -5.15
C VAL A 139 -25.04 6.80 -4.68
N GLY A 140 -24.94 6.97 -3.36
CA GLY A 140 -23.94 7.79 -2.71
C GLY A 140 -22.82 6.97 -2.06
N ILE A 141 -21.68 7.60 -1.79
CA ILE A 141 -20.51 6.93 -1.21
C ILE A 141 -20.76 6.37 0.20
N GLN A 142 -21.64 7.01 0.98
CA GLN A 142 -22.11 6.47 2.28
C GLN A 142 -22.82 5.11 2.13
N LYS A 143 -23.62 4.95 1.06
CA LYS A 143 -24.30 3.68 0.74
C LYS A 143 -23.28 2.58 0.41
N ILE A 144 -22.19 2.93 -0.29
CA ILE A 144 -21.09 2.00 -0.58
C ILE A 144 -20.35 1.61 0.70
N TRP A 145 -20.03 2.55 1.59
CA TRP A 145 -19.39 2.22 2.87
C TRP A 145 -20.27 1.35 3.78
N HIS A 146 -21.60 1.56 3.76
CA HIS A 146 -22.52 0.63 4.41
C HIS A 146 -22.47 -0.77 3.79
N LEU A 147 -22.38 -0.87 2.45
CA LEU A 147 -22.21 -2.16 1.78
C LEU A 147 -20.89 -2.82 2.21
N MET A 148 -19.79 -2.07 2.30
CA MET A 148 -18.50 -2.57 2.78
C MET A 148 -18.61 -3.15 4.20
N SER A 149 -19.22 -2.43 5.14
CA SER A 149 -19.45 -2.94 6.51
C SER A 149 -20.28 -4.23 6.53
N ALA A 150 -21.33 -4.30 5.70
CA ALA A 150 -22.19 -5.47 5.59
C ALA A 150 -21.46 -6.68 4.97
N LEU A 151 -20.63 -6.46 3.94
CA LEU A 151 -19.78 -7.48 3.34
C LEU A 151 -18.80 -8.09 4.35
N MET A 152 -18.20 -7.25 5.21
CA MET A 152 -17.24 -7.72 6.23
C MET A 152 -17.91 -8.36 7.45
N GLY A 153 -19.24 -8.27 7.58
CA GLY A 153 -20.01 -8.86 8.67
C GLY A 153 -19.74 -8.22 10.04
N GLU A 154 -19.22 -6.99 10.09
CA GLU A 154 -18.81 -6.32 11.33
C GLU A 154 -19.98 -6.00 12.28
N ASP A 155 -21.17 -5.78 11.73
CA ASP A 155 -22.38 -5.36 12.48
C ASP A 155 -23.18 -6.53 13.07
N HIS A 156 -22.82 -7.77 12.73
CA HIS A 156 -23.65 -8.94 13.04
C HIS A 156 -22.85 -9.95 13.86
N SER A 157 -22.99 -9.85 15.18
CA SER A 157 -22.48 -10.85 16.10
C SER A 157 -23.30 -12.13 15.99
N ALA A 158 -22.62 -13.24 15.73
CA ALA A 158 -23.14 -14.60 15.61
C ALA A 158 -23.92 -14.85 14.31
N PHE A 159 -23.33 -15.61 13.39
CA PHE A 159 -23.96 -16.77 12.74
C PHE A 159 -22.93 -17.54 11.89
N GLN A 160 -22.87 -18.84 12.17
CA GLN A 160 -22.46 -19.97 11.31
C GLN A 160 -20.95 -20.28 11.17
N HIS A 161 -20.51 -21.27 11.96
CA HIS A 161 -19.19 -21.92 11.89
C HIS A 161 -18.92 -22.74 10.61
N ASN A 162 -19.82 -22.74 9.62
CA ASN A 162 -19.77 -23.66 8.46
C ASN A 162 -19.98 -22.99 7.07
N ILE A 163 -19.98 -21.65 6.95
CA ILE A 163 -20.12 -20.97 5.64
C ILE A 163 -18.74 -20.62 5.08
N SER A 164 -18.54 -20.77 3.76
CA SER A 164 -17.33 -20.27 3.11
C SER A 164 -17.22 -18.73 3.19
N LYS A 165 -16.01 -18.21 2.99
CA LYS A 165 -15.79 -16.75 2.88
C LYS A 165 -16.60 -16.13 1.73
N LYS A 166 -16.60 -16.77 0.56
CA LYS A 166 -17.37 -16.33 -0.62
C LYS A 166 -18.86 -16.18 -0.30
N MET A 167 -19.47 -17.16 0.34
CA MET A 167 -20.90 -17.08 0.66
C MET A 167 -21.19 -16.13 1.83
N SER A 168 -20.26 -15.95 2.76
CA SER A 168 -20.38 -14.90 3.79
C SER A 168 -20.48 -13.51 3.18
N LEU A 169 -19.70 -13.23 2.12
CA LEU A 169 -19.79 -11.99 1.35
C LEU A 169 -21.14 -11.85 0.62
N VAL A 170 -21.64 -12.93 0.00
CA VAL A 170 -22.97 -12.94 -0.64
C VAL A 170 -24.08 -12.61 0.36
N ILE A 171 -24.02 -13.17 1.57
CA ILE A 171 -24.97 -12.87 2.66
C ILE A 171 -24.87 -11.39 3.07
N GLY A 172 -23.65 -10.86 3.19
CA GLY A 172 -23.42 -9.44 3.47
C GLY A 172 -24.04 -8.51 2.42
N ALA A 173 -23.83 -8.82 1.13
CA ALA A 173 -24.44 -8.09 0.02
C ALA A 173 -25.97 -8.15 0.06
N ARG A 174 -26.53 -9.34 0.33
CA ARG A 174 -27.99 -9.53 0.46
C ARG A 174 -28.57 -8.71 1.62
N ARG A 175 -27.93 -8.74 2.79
CA ARG A 175 -28.33 -7.96 3.97
C ARG A 175 -28.27 -6.46 3.74
N HIS A 176 -27.27 -5.97 3.01
CA HIS A 176 -27.24 -4.57 2.61
C HIS A 176 -28.45 -4.19 1.73
N LEU A 177 -28.81 -5.04 0.79
CA LEU A 177 -29.99 -4.81 -0.06
C LEU A 177 -31.30 -4.89 0.74
N GLU A 178 -31.37 -5.78 1.73
CA GLU A 178 -32.51 -5.91 2.65
C GLU A 178 -32.70 -4.65 3.50
N TRP A 179 -31.62 -4.16 4.11
CA TRP A 179 -31.60 -2.89 4.84
C TRP A 179 -32.05 -1.72 3.95
N GLY A 180 -31.55 -1.65 2.72
CA GLY A 180 -31.94 -0.60 1.77
C GLY A 180 -33.45 -0.61 1.46
N HIS A 181 -34.06 -1.79 1.42
CA HIS A 181 -35.50 -1.91 1.15
C HIS A 181 -36.35 -1.70 2.40
N GLU A 182 -35.86 -2.08 3.58
CA GLU A 182 -36.48 -1.68 4.85
C GLU A 182 -36.61 -0.15 4.92
N LYS A 183 -35.53 0.57 4.60
CA LYS A 183 -35.54 2.04 4.56
C LYS A 183 -36.59 2.57 3.58
N TYR A 184 -36.64 2.02 2.36
CA TYR A 184 -37.65 2.36 1.36
C TYR A 184 -39.10 2.10 1.84
N VAL A 185 -39.34 0.97 2.51
CA VAL A 185 -40.63 0.63 3.11
C VAL A 185 -41.03 1.69 4.14
N MET A 186 -40.11 2.05 5.03
CA MET A 186 -40.36 3.06 6.07
C MET A 186 -40.61 4.45 5.49
N GLU A 187 -39.81 4.87 4.51
CA GLU A 187 -40.01 6.15 3.80
C GLU A 187 -41.37 6.19 3.08
N THR A 188 -41.77 5.07 2.46
CA THR A 188 -43.08 4.97 1.78
C THR A 188 -44.24 5.09 2.75
N ILE A 189 -44.14 4.46 3.93
CA ILE A 189 -45.13 4.56 5.02
C ILE A 189 -45.22 6.01 5.53
N GLN A 190 -44.08 6.65 5.77
CA GLN A 190 -44.02 8.03 6.25
C GLN A 190 -44.57 9.03 5.23
N ALA A 191 -44.40 8.77 3.93
CA ALA A 191 -44.96 9.58 2.86
C ALA A 191 -46.49 9.43 2.71
N HIS A 192 -47.08 8.32 3.19
CA HIS A 192 -48.51 8.01 3.05
C HIS A 192 -49.16 7.56 4.37
N PRO A 193 -49.10 8.36 5.45
CA PRO A 193 -49.48 7.92 6.80
C PRO A 193 -50.96 7.54 6.92
N ALA A 194 -51.85 8.27 6.24
CA ALA A 194 -53.28 7.98 6.24
C ALA A 194 -53.62 6.63 5.60
N GLN A 195 -52.92 6.25 4.52
CA GLN A 195 -53.12 4.98 3.83
C GLN A 195 -52.45 3.82 4.56
N ALA A 196 -51.28 4.07 5.16
CA ALA A 196 -50.54 3.09 5.93
C ALA A 196 -51.34 2.56 7.13
N ALA A 197 -52.09 3.46 7.79
CA ALA A 197 -52.88 3.17 8.98
C ALA A 197 -52.09 2.35 10.03
N LEU A 198 -50.80 2.67 10.21
CA LEU A 198 -49.89 1.93 11.10
C LEU A 198 -50.29 2.08 12.58
N GLY A 199 -50.88 3.22 12.96
CA GLY A 199 -51.27 3.53 14.33
C GLY A 199 -50.08 3.54 15.29
N GLY A 200 -50.28 3.09 16.54
CA GLY A 200 -49.23 2.94 17.55
C GLY A 200 -48.50 1.59 17.52
N ALA A 201 -48.69 0.77 16.48
CA ALA A 201 -48.10 -0.57 16.41
C ALA A 201 -46.61 -0.52 16.06
N VAL A 202 -45.78 -1.22 16.85
CA VAL A 202 -44.29 -1.17 16.75
C VAL A 202 -43.65 -2.41 16.10
N GLY A 203 -44.44 -3.40 15.69
CA GLY A 203 -43.94 -4.68 15.15
C GLY A 203 -43.54 -4.63 13.67
N ASN A 204 -42.52 -5.39 13.29
CA ASN A 204 -42.03 -5.51 11.91
C ASN A 204 -43.12 -5.98 10.93
N LEU A 205 -43.91 -6.99 11.31
CA LEU A 205 -45.01 -7.47 10.49
C LEU A 205 -46.08 -6.39 10.26
N GLN A 206 -46.34 -5.54 11.25
CA GLN A 206 -47.30 -4.43 11.10
C GLN A 206 -46.77 -3.34 10.15
N ARG A 207 -45.45 -3.10 10.13
CA ARG A 207 -44.82 -2.23 9.11
C ARG A 207 -45.05 -2.79 7.70
N ILE A 208 -44.85 -4.10 7.51
CA ILE A 208 -45.09 -4.74 6.20
C ILE A 208 -46.57 -4.66 5.80
N ARG A 209 -47.50 -4.92 6.73
CA ARG A 209 -48.95 -4.79 6.46
C ARG A 209 -49.34 -3.36 6.11
N ALA A 210 -48.83 -2.36 6.83
CA ALA A 210 -49.05 -0.95 6.51
C ALA A 210 -48.53 -0.59 5.12
N PHE A 211 -47.36 -1.11 4.74
CA PHE A 211 -46.83 -0.94 3.40
C PHE A 211 -47.68 -1.64 2.32
N LEU A 212 -48.20 -2.83 2.61
CA LEU A 212 -49.11 -3.55 1.71
C LEU A 212 -50.44 -2.82 1.51
N ARG A 213 -50.99 -2.17 2.54
CA ARG A 213 -52.18 -1.30 2.40
C ARG A 213 -51.98 -0.22 1.36
N ILE A 214 -50.80 0.42 1.34
CA ILE A 214 -50.46 1.43 0.33
C ILE A 214 -50.37 0.80 -1.06
N ARG A 215 -49.62 -0.30 -1.19
CA ARG A 215 -49.33 -0.93 -2.49
C ARG A 215 -50.51 -1.65 -3.13
N LEU A 216 -51.41 -2.19 -2.31
CA LEU A 216 -52.54 -3.02 -2.74
C LEU A 216 -53.89 -2.32 -2.51
N ARG A 217 -53.90 -1.00 -2.30
CA ARG A 217 -55.13 -0.23 -2.02
C ARG A 217 -56.26 -0.47 -3.02
N ASP A 218 -55.92 -0.70 -4.28
CA ASP A 218 -56.86 -0.85 -5.40
C ASP A 218 -57.30 -2.32 -5.60
N TYR A 219 -56.82 -3.25 -4.78
CA TYR A 219 -57.08 -4.69 -4.91
C TYR A 219 -58.27 -5.19 -4.07
N GLY A 220 -58.80 -4.37 -3.16
CA GLY A 220 -59.90 -4.71 -2.26
C GLY A 220 -59.47 -4.85 -0.80
N VAL A 221 -60.36 -5.38 0.05
CA VAL A 221 -60.09 -5.56 1.49
C VAL A 221 -59.06 -6.69 1.66
N LEU A 222 -57.96 -6.39 2.36
CA LEU A 222 -56.88 -7.33 2.61
C LEU A 222 -57.26 -8.30 3.74
N ASP A 223 -56.74 -9.54 3.68
CA ASP A 223 -56.98 -10.61 4.65
C ASP A 223 -56.75 -10.22 6.12
N PHE A 224 -55.73 -9.42 6.41
CA PHE A 224 -55.43 -8.94 7.77
C PHE A 224 -56.27 -7.73 8.23
N ASP A 225 -57.09 -7.14 7.35
CA ASP A 225 -58.01 -6.04 7.65
C ASP A 225 -59.50 -6.50 7.63
N ALA A 226 -59.77 -7.76 7.27
CA ALA A 226 -61.12 -8.28 7.12
C ALA A 226 -61.78 -8.60 8.48
N VAL A 227 -62.91 -7.94 8.77
CA VAL A 227 -63.67 -8.15 10.02
C VAL A 227 -64.83 -9.15 9.85
N ASP A 228 -65.41 -9.29 8.64
CA ASP A 228 -66.44 -10.31 8.33
C ASP A 228 -66.31 -10.82 6.89
N ALA A 229 -65.75 -12.03 6.72
CA ALA A 229 -65.38 -12.63 5.43
C ALA A 229 -66.58 -13.11 4.58
N ARG A 230 -67.83 -12.84 5.02
CA ARG A 230 -69.04 -13.43 4.45
C ARG A 230 -69.64 -12.68 3.25
N ARG A 231 -69.29 -11.41 3.01
CA ARG A 231 -69.82 -10.61 1.88
C ARG A 231 -68.92 -10.62 0.65
N GLN A 232 -67.60 -10.56 0.84
CA GLN A 232 -66.59 -10.73 -0.20
C GLN A 232 -65.36 -11.40 0.44
N PRO A 233 -64.78 -12.45 -0.16
CA PRO A 233 -63.56 -13.05 0.36
C PRO A 233 -62.44 -12.01 0.29
N PRO A 234 -61.71 -11.77 1.39
CA PRO A 234 -60.62 -10.82 1.36
C PRO A 234 -59.49 -11.28 0.46
N VAL A 235 -58.67 -10.33 0.00
CA VAL A 235 -57.47 -10.63 -0.78
C VAL A 235 -56.46 -11.31 0.14
N ASP A 236 -56.15 -12.57 -0.15
CA ASP A 236 -55.07 -13.30 0.51
C ASP A 236 -53.72 -12.65 0.18
N THR A 237 -52.99 -12.22 1.20
CA THR A 237 -51.69 -11.56 1.05
C THR A 237 -50.53 -12.40 1.59
N THR A 238 -50.75 -13.69 1.88
CA THR A 238 -49.76 -14.60 2.47
C THR A 238 -48.40 -14.52 1.76
N TRP A 239 -48.38 -14.67 0.44
CA TRP A 239 -47.13 -14.69 -0.34
C TRP A 239 -46.46 -13.31 -0.45
N GLN A 240 -47.25 -12.25 -0.48
CA GLN A 240 -46.79 -10.86 -0.47
C GLN A 240 -46.14 -10.54 0.88
N GLN A 241 -46.78 -10.93 1.98
CA GLN A 241 -46.26 -10.77 3.33
C GLN A 241 -44.92 -11.53 3.49
N ILE A 242 -44.85 -12.82 3.12
CA ILE A 242 -43.60 -13.60 3.18
C ILE A 242 -42.49 -12.94 2.33
N TYR A 243 -42.82 -12.54 1.09
CA TYR A 243 -41.86 -11.90 0.19
C TYR A 243 -41.30 -10.60 0.78
N PHE A 244 -42.16 -9.68 1.24
CA PHE A 244 -41.69 -8.40 1.73
C PHE A 244 -40.98 -8.52 3.08
N CYS A 245 -41.38 -9.45 3.95
CA CYS A 245 -40.62 -9.80 5.15
C CYS A 245 -39.21 -10.28 4.80
N LEU A 246 -39.05 -11.20 3.83
CA LEU A 246 -37.73 -11.62 3.36
C LEU A 246 -36.94 -10.46 2.73
N ARG A 247 -37.60 -9.64 1.90
CA ARG A 247 -36.97 -8.53 1.18
C ARG A 247 -36.47 -7.42 2.11
N THR A 248 -36.99 -7.31 3.33
CA THR A 248 -36.53 -6.41 4.40
C THR A 248 -35.67 -7.11 5.47
N GLY A 249 -35.37 -8.40 5.34
CA GLY A 249 -34.59 -9.16 6.33
C GLY A 249 -35.36 -9.57 7.60
N TYR A 250 -36.68 -9.39 7.62
CA TYR A 250 -37.59 -9.81 8.69
C TYR A 250 -37.86 -11.33 8.62
N TYR A 251 -36.80 -12.12 8.76
CA TYR A 251 -36.83 -13.56 8.54
C TYR A 251 -37.72 -14.31 9.54
N ASN A 252 -37.80 -13.84 10.78
CA ASN A 252 -38.63 -14.47 11.81
C ASN A 252 -40.12 -14.35 11.47
N GLU A 253 -40.54 -13.15 11.07
CA GLU A 253 -41.90 -12.83 10.66
C GLU A 253 -42.28 -13.59 9.38
N ALA A 254 -41.36 -13.69 8.41
CA ALA A 254 -41.56 -14.50 7.20
C ALA A 254 -41.84 -15.98 7.53
N ARG A 255 -41.07 -16.55 8.47
CA ARG A 255 -41.23 -17.93 8.93
C ARG A 255 -42.57 -18.14 9.66
N GLU A 256 -42.95 -17.21 10.53
CA GLU A 256 -44.21 -17.26 11.27
C GLU A 256 -45.42 -17.26 10.32
N ILE A 257 -45.45 -16.32 9.36
CA ILE A 257 -46.52 -16.25 8.35
C ILE A 257 -46.59 -17.54 7.54
N ALA A 258 -45.43 -18.07 7.13
CA ALA A 258 -45.38 -19.30 6.34
C ALA A 258 -45.99 -20.50 7.07
N GLN A 259 -45.78 -20.59 8.40
CA GLN A 259 -46.29 -21.66 9.26
C GLN A 259 -47.79 -21.52 9.58
N LEU A 260 -48.27 -20.29 9.79
CA LEU A 260 -49.65 -20.03 10.18
C LEU A 260 -50.64 -20.13 9.02
N SER A 261 -50.22 -19.81 7.79
CA SER A 261 -51.10 -19.84 6.63
C SER A 261 -51.18 -21.23 6.00
N ARG A 262 -52.41 -21.75 5.84
CA ARG A 262 -52.68 -23.02 5.15
C ARG A 262 -52.12 -23.04 3.72
N MET A 263 -52.05 -21.88 3.07
CA MET A 263 -51.60 -21.73 1.68
C MET A 263 -50.08 -21.91 1.52
N SER A 264 -49.30 -21.68 2.58
CA SER A 264 -47.84 -21.76 2.59
C SER A 264 -47.28 -22.86 3.50
N HIS A 265 -48.12 -23.68 4.13
CA HIS A 265 -47.69 -24.71 5.07
C HIS A 265 -46.63 -25.67 4.50
N GLN A 266 -46.74 -26.05 3.21
CA GLN A 266 -45.75 -26.89 2.53
C GLN A 266 -44.43 -26.16 2.23
N PHE A 267 -44.46 -24.83 2.14
CA PHE A 267 -43.27 -23.99 1.91
C PHE A 267 -42.53 -23.67 3.21
N ALA A 268 -43.23 -23.62 4.34
CA ALA A 268 -42.68 -23.30 5.65
C ALA A 268 -41.41 -24.10 6.04
N PRO A 269 -41.32 -25.43 5.87
CA PRO A 269 -40.09 -26.17 6.18
C PRO A 269 -38.93 -25.78 5.26
N LEU A 270 -39.19 -25.59 3.96
CA LEU A 270 -38.18 -25.18 2.98
C LEU A 270 -37.62 -23.78 3.31
N LEU A 271 -38.51 -22.85 3.64
CA LEU A 271 -38.13 -21.49 4.04
C LEU A 271 -37.33 -21.50 5.36
N THR A 272 -37.73 -22.34 6.31
CA THR A 272 -37.04 -22.44 7.61
C THR A 272 -35.61 -22.92 7.44
N GLU A 273 -35.37 -23.89 6.56
CA GLU A 273 -34.02 -24.36 6.21
C GLU A 273 -33.20 -23.27 5.50
N TRP A 274 -33.81 -22.56 4.54
CA TRP A 274 -33.14 -21.46 3.83
C TRP A 274 -32.69 -20.37 4.79
N ILE A 275 -33.54 -19.97 5.75
CA ILE A 275 -33.20 -18.97 6.77
C ILE A 275 -32.09 -19.49 7.69
N SER A 276 -32.23 -20.72 8.21
CA SER A 276 -31.31 -21.24 9.24
C SER A 276 -29.89 -21.49 8.71
N SER A 277 -29.75 -21.74 7.42
CA SER A 277 -28.48 -21.98 6.73
C SER A 277 -27.95 -20.76 5.95
N GLY A 278 -28.47 -19.56 6.23
CA GLY A 278 -27.94 -18.32 5.65
C GLY A 278 -28.23 -18.16 4.15
N GLY A 279 -29.27 -18.81 3.66
CA GLY A 279 -29.71 -18.78 2.27
C GLY A 279 -29.22 -19.95 1.42
N MET A 280 -28.65 -20.97 2.05
CA MET A 280 -28.36 -22.26 1.45
C MET A 280 -29.54 -23.23 1.65
N VAL A 281 -29.55 -24.37 0.99
CA VAL A 281 -30.49 -25.48 1.26
C VAL A 281 -29.84 -26.79 0.83
N SER A 282 -30.30 -27.90 1.40
CA SER A 282 -29.98 -29.25 0.96
C SER A 282 -30.45 -29.51 -0.48
N ALA A 283 -29.82 -30.49 -1.13
CA ALA A 283 -30.21 -30.91 -2.47
C ALA A 283 -31.66 -31.42 -2.54
N GLU A 284 -32.15 -32.04 -1.46
CA GLU A 284 -33.53 -32.51 -1.33
C GLU A 284 -34.51 -31.33 -1.32
N THR A 285 -34.31 -30.36 -0.44
CA THR A 285 -35.14 -29.15 -0.37
C THR A 285 -35.11 -28.34 -1.67
N ALA A 286 -33.95 -28.23 -2.32
CA ALA A 286 -33.83 -27.61 -3.64
C ALA A 286 -34.64 -28.36 -4.71
N ALA A 287 -34.61 -29.71 -4.71
CA ALA A 287 -35.35 -30.54 -5.65
C ALA A 287 -36.87 -30.43 -5.44
N VAL A 288 -37.35 -30.45 -4.20
CA VAL A 288 -38.77 -30.25 -3.86
C VAL A 288 -39.25 -28.88 -4.35
N ALA A 289 -38.47 -27.82 -4.10
CA ALA A 289 -38.83 -26.48 -4.57
C ALA A 289 -38.80 -26.36 -6.09
N SER A 290 -37.86 -27.05 -6.74
CA SER A 290 -37.74 -27.12 -8.19
C SER A 290 -38.96 -27.80 -8.82
N GLU A 291 -39.41 -28.93 -8.27
CA GLU A 291 -40.58 -29.67 -8.75
C GLU A 291 -41.86 -28.81 -8.64
N GLU A 292 -42.04 -28.09 -7.53
CA GLU A 292 -43.19 -27.20 -7.34
C GLU A 292 -43.18 -26.01 -8.32
N CYS A 293 -41.99 -25.46 -8.65
CA CYS A 293 -41.87 -24.48 -9.73
C CYS A 293 -42.31 -25.05 -11.08
N GLU A 294 -41.87 -26.26 -11.43
CA GLU A 294 -42.28 -26.91 -12.67
C GLU A 294 -43.79 -27.17 -12.71
N LYS A 295 -44.39 -27.62 -11.61
CA LYS A 295 -45.84 -27.82 -11.50
C LYS A 295 -46.59 -26.53 -11.79
N MET A 296 -46.21 -25.42 -11.14
CA MET A 296 -46.85 -24.11 -11.38
C MET A 296 -46.70 -23.65 -12.84
N LEU A 297 -45.49 -23.78 -13.41
CA LEU A 297 -45.20 -23.38 -14.78
C LEU A 297 -45.94 -24.24 -15.83
N ARG A 298 -46.10 -25.55 -15.60
CA ARG A 298 -46.88 -26.45 -16.49
C ARG A 298 -48.38 -26.13 -16.46
N LEU A 299 -48.91 -25.73 -15.31
CA LEU A 299 -50.32 -25.37 -15.16
C LEU A 299 -50.65 -24.01 -15.80
N GLY A 300 -49.72 -23.05 -15.79
CA GLY A 300 -49.89 -21.73 -16.40
C GLY A 300 -49.93 -21.72 -17.93
N ASP A 301 -49.42 -22.77 -18.58
CA ASP A 301 -49.30 -22.85 -20.05
C ASP A 301 -50.63 -23.14 -20.77
N ARG A 302 -51.68 -23.54 -20.02
CA ARG A 302 -52.95 -24.02 -20.59
C ARG A 302 -53.97 -22.94 -20.95
N ALA A 303 -53.75 -21.67 -20.57
CA ALA A 303 -54.76 -20.61 -20.75
C ALA A 303 -54.22 -19.18 -21.00
N GLY A 304 -52.93 -19.00 -21.30
CA GLY A 304 -52.37 -17.68 -21.64
C GLY A 304 -52.36 -16.63 -20.51
N ARG A 305 -52.79 -16.98 -19.29
CA ARG A 305 -52.55 -16.20 -18.06
C ARG A 305 -51.96 -17.12 -16.98
N PRO A 306 -50.89 -16.71 -16.27
CA PRO A 306 -50.40 -17.46 -15.13
C PRO A 306 -51.46 -17.47 -14.03
N MET A 307 -52.04 -18.64 -13.75
CA MET A 307 -53.09 -18.87 -12.74
C MET A 307 -52.51 -18.99 -11.31
N TYR A 308 -51.22 -18.71 -11.14
CA TYR A 308 -50.49 -18.83 -9.87
C TYR A 308 -49.94 -17.48 -9.42
N ASP A 309 -49.76 -17.31 -8.11
CA ASP A 309 -49.21 -16.09 -7.52
C ASP A 309 -47.72 -15.93 -7.92
N LYS A 310 -47.36 -14.74 -8.45
CA LYS A 310 -46.00 -14.45 -8.92
C LYS A 310 -44.97 -14.44 -7.78
N LYS A 311 -45.37 -14.01 -6.58
CA LYS A 311 -44.53 -14.04 -5.38
C LYS A 311 -44.32 -15.47 -4.89
N LYS A 312 -45.34 -16.33 -4.96
CA LYS A 312 -45.18 -17.78 -4.71
C LYS A 312 -44.09 -18.35 -5.61
N LEU A 313 -44.21 -18.19 -6.93
CA LEU A 313 -43.21 -18.73 -7.87
C LEU A 313 -41.81 -18.17 -7.61
N LEU A 314 -41.69 -16.86 -7.33
CA LEU A 314 -40.42 -16.22 -7.02
C LEU A 314 -39.74 -16.87 -5.80
N LEU A 315 -40.50 -17.08 -4.73
CA LEU A 315 -40.00 -17.64 -3.47
C LEU A 315 -39.55 -19.09 -3.63
N TYR A 316 -40.32 -19.92 -4.34
CA TYR A 316 -39.88 -21.27 -4.68
C TYR A 316 -38.65 -21.28 -5.60
N THR A 317 -38.54 -20.31 -6.52
CA THR A 317 -37.37 -20.17 -7.41
C THR A 317 -36.11 -19.79 -6.62
N ILE A 318 -36.23 -18.94 -5.59
CA ILE A 318 -35.13 -18.63 -4.67
C ILE A 318 -34.65 -19.89 -3.95
N ILE A 319 -35.57 -20.71 -3.42
CA ILE A 319 -35.22 -21.94 -2.70
C ILE A 319 -34.65 -22.99 -3.65
N SER A 320 -35.21 -23.16 -4.85
CA SER A 320 -34.72 -24.15 -5.80
C SER A 320 -33.28 -23.86 -6.24
N GLY A 321 -32.90 -22.59 -6.37
CA GLY A 321 -31.57 -22.18 -6.81
C GLY A 321 -31.20 -22.69 -8.20
N SER A 322 -32.19 -23.17 -8.99
CA SER A 322 -31.95 -23.74 -10.32
C SER A 322 -31.70 -22.62 -11.33
N ARG A 323 -30.54 -22.66 -12.00
CA ARG A 323 -30.19 -21.70 -13.06
C ARG A 323 -31.28 -21.59 -14.11
N ARG A 324 -31.83 -22.73 -14.57
CA ARG A 324 -32.89 -22.77 -15.58
C ARG A 324 -34.16 -22.04 -15.13
N GLN A 325 -34.57 -22.24 -13.87
CA GLN A 325 -35.77 -21.60 -13.32
C GLN A 325 -35.57 -20.11 -13.11
N ILE A 326 -34.41 -19.72 -12.59
CA ILE A 326 -34.02 -18.33 -12.39
C ILE A 326 -34.02 -17.56 -13.72
N ASP A 327 -33.38 -18.10 -14.77
CA ASP A 327 -33.31 -17.44 -16.07
C ASP A 327 -34.67 -17.37 -16.77
N ARG A 328 -35.48 -18.42 -16.62
CA ARG A 328 -36.87 -18.41 -17.09
C ARG A 328 -37.71 -17.35 -16.36
N PHE A 329 -37.61 -17.26 -15.04
CA PHE A 329 -38.36 -16.31 -14.23
C PHE A 329 -38.04 -14.86 -14.60
N VAL A 330 -36.75 -14.52 -14.73
CA VAL A 330 -36.31 -13.17 -15.14
C VAL A 330 -36.84 -12.80 -16.52
N ARG A 331 -36.88 -13.75 -17.46
CA ARG A 331 -37.40 -13.53 -18.82
C ARG A 331 -38.92 -13.35 -18.85
N GLU A 332 -39.66 -14.14 -18.07
CA GLU A 332 -41.14 -14.09 -18.04
C GLU A 332 -41.68 -12.88 -17.25
N PHE A 333 -40.97 -12.44 -16.21
CA PHE A 333 -41.43 -11.38 -15.31
C PHE A 333 -40.41 -10.24 -15.10
N PRO A 334 -39.88 -9.62 -16.17
CA PRO A 334 -38.85 -8.57 -16.04
C PRO A 334 -39.37 -7.36 -15.26
N THR A 335 -40.67 -7.05 -15.34
CA THR A 335 -41.30 -5.91 -14.66
C THR A 335 -41.40 -6.07 -13.14
N LEU A 336 -41.17 -7.27 -12.58
CA LEU A 336 -41.06 -7.45 -11.13
C LEU A 336 -39.76 -6.86 -10.55
N PHE A 337 -38.78 -6.60 -11.40
CA PHE A 337 -37.48 -6.06 -11.01
C PHE A 337 -37.33 -4.63 -11.54
N SER A 338 -38.05 -3.69 -10.93
CA SER A 338 -38.04 -2.28 -11.33
C SER A 338 -36.72 -1.55 -11.02
N THR A 339 -35.90 -2.12 -10.14
CA THR A 339 -34.60 -1.57 -9.73
C THR A 339 -33.50 -2.62 -9.88
N ILE A 340 -32.25 -2.17 -10.04
CA ILE A 340 -31.10 -3.06 -10.06
C ILE A 340 -30.91 -3.75 -8.70
N GLU A 341 -31.27 -3.07 -7.60
CA GLU A 341 -31.26 -3.64 -6.25
C GLU A 341 -32.23 -4.82 -6.10
N ASP A 342 -33.44 -4.73 -6.66
CA ASP A 342 -34.42 -5.82 -6.61
C ASP A 342 -33.97 -7.02 -7.46
N PHE A 343 -33.38 -6.75 -8.63
CA PHE A 343 -32.77 -7.78 -9.47
C PHE A 343 -31.62 -8.50 -8.75
N LEU A 344 -30.68 -7.74 -8.17
CA LEU A 344 -29.51 -8.29 -7.48
C LEU A 344 -29.90 -9.03 -6.20
N TRP A 345 -30.86 -8.53 -5.43
CA TRP A 345 -31.34 -9.22 -4.23
C TRP A 345 -31.91 -10.59 -4.59
N PHE A 346 -32.71 -10.66 -5.65
CA PHE A 346 -33.26 -11.93 -6.13
C PHE A 346 -32.16 -12.91 -6.57
N LYS A 347 -31.23 -12.45 -7.42
CA LYS A 347 -30.13 -13.30 -7.90
C LYS A 347 -29.25 -13.79 -6.74
N LEU A 348 -28.83 -12.90 -5.83
CA LEU A 348 -28.00 -13.24 -4.67
C LEU A 348 -28.71 -14.16 -3.67
N SER A 349 -30.04 -14.04 -3.51
CA SER A 349 -30.83 -14.95 -2.67
C SER A 349 -30.86 -16.38 -3.22
N ALA A 350 -30.71 -16.53 -4.54
CA ALA A 350 -30.76 -17.80 -5.24
C ALA A 350 -29.37 -18.41 -5.54
N VAL A 351 -28.27 -17.70 -5.23
CA VAL A 351 -26.90 -18.21 -5.42
C VAL A 351 -26.69 -19.45 -4.55
N ARG A 352 -25.98 -20.42 -5.12
CA ARG A 352 -25.50 -21.63 -4.45
C ARG A 352 -24.01 -21.81 -4.73
N GLU A 353 -23.31 -22.41 -3.78
CA GLU A 353 -21.94 -22.88 -4.01
C GLU A 353 -21.97 -24.12 -4.90
N SER A 354 -21.12 -24.12 -5.93
CA SER A 354 -20.89 -25.33 -6.71
C SER A 354 -20.04 -26.29 -5.87
N PRO A 355 -20.44 -27.56 -5.70
CA PRO A 355 -19.57 -28.55 -5.09
C PRO A 355 -18.30 -28.68 -5.95
N VAL A 356 -17.14 -28.54 -5.30
CA VAL A 356 -15.83 -28.68 -5.96
C VAL A 356 -15.74 -30.09 -6.56
N ARG A 357 -15.57 -30.17 -7.88
CA ARG A 357 -15.17 -31.37 -8.65
C ARG A 357 -15.95 -32.65 -8.30
N SER A 358 -17.27 -32.61 -8.38
CA SER A 358 -18.04 -33.82 -8.70
C SER A 358 -18.07 -33.96 -10.22
N SER A 359 -17.41 -34.97 -10.77
CA SER A 359 -17.48 -35.36 -12.19
C SER A 359 -18.84 -35.96 -12.58
N VAL A 360 -19.87 -35.78 -11.74
CA VAL A 360 -21.23 -36.20 -12.06
C VAL A 360 -21.80 -35.14 -12.98
N VAL A 361 -22.02 -35.53 -14.23
CA VAL A 361 -22.82 -34.78 -15.20
C VAL A 361 -24.22 -34.61 -14.60
N LEU A 362 -24.43 -33.54 -13.84
CA LEU A 362 -25.76 -33.15 -13.41
C LEU A 362 -26.53 -32.82 -14.69
N ASN A 363 -27.75 -33.35 -14.81
CA ASN A 363 -28.67 -32.93 -15.86
C ASN A 363 -28.69 -31.40 -15.90
N GLU A 364 -28.49 -30.82 -17.09
CA GLU A 364 -28.31 -29.38 -17.32
C GLU A 364 -29.46 -28.53 -16.73
N GLY A 365 -30.65 -29.14 -16.54
CA GLY A 365 -31.82 -28.52 -15.90
C GLY A 365 -31.79 -28.40 -14.37
N LEU A 366 -30.89 -29.10 -13.67
CA LEU A 366 -30.73 -29.07 -12.20
C LEU A 366 -29.44 -28.36 -11.76
N ALA A 367 -28.71 -27.76 -12.70
CA ALA A 367 -27.49 -27.02 -12.37
C ALA A 367 -27.80 -25.84 -11.43
N PRO A 368 -27.12 -25.74 -10.27
CA PRO A 368 -27.30 -24.63 -9.35
C PRO A 368 -26.82 -23.32 -9.98
N TYR A 369 -27.50 -22.21 -9.69
CA TYR A 369 -27.06 -20.88 -10.07
C TYR A 369 -25.92 -20.43 -9.17
N THR A 370 -24.76 -20.13 -9.76
CA THR A 370 -23.56 -19.76 -9.03
C THR A 370 -23.32 -18.25 -9.05
N LEU A 371 -22.44 -17.76 -8.17
CA LEU A 371 -22.01 -16.36 -8.21
C LEU A 371 -21.32 -16.02 -9.54
N ASP A 372 -20.59 -16.97 -10.12
CA ASP A 372 -19.86 -16.77 -11.37
C ASP A 372 -20.86 -16.55 -12.53
N ASP A 373 -22.04 -17.16 -12.46
CA ASP A 373 -23.14 -16.96 -13.41
C ASP A 373 -23.69 -15.53 -13.34
N LEU A 374 -23.81 -14.98 -12.13
CA LEU A 374 -24.22 -13.59 -11.91
C LEU A 374 -23.17 -12.63 -12.45
N GLN A 375 -21.90 -12.85 -12.11
CA GLN A 375 -20.79 -12.03 -12.61
C GLN A 375 -20.71 -12.07 -14.14
N ALA A 376 -20.81 -13.26 -14.74
CA ALA A 376 -20.82 -13.42 -16.18
C ALA A 376 -22.02 -12.73 -16.86
N TYR A 377 -23.18 -12.68 -16.21
CA TYR A 377 -24.34 -11.94 -16.71
C TYR A 377 -24.09 -10.43 -16.68
N LEU A 378 -23.63 -9.89 -15.54
CA LEU A 378 -23.44 -8.46 -15.35
C LEU A 378 -22.31 -7.90 -16.23
N ASN A 379 -21.25 -8.68 -16.44
CA ASN A 379 -20.08 -8.27 -17.22
C ASN A 379 -20.31 -8.26 -18.74
N LYS A 380 -21.50 -8.65 -19.21
CA LYS A 380 -21.92 -8.43 -20.61
C LYS A 380 -22.18 -6.96 -20.93
N PHE A 381 -22.46 -6.16 -19.90
CA PHE A 381 -22.79 -4.76 -20.04
C PHE A 381 -21.58 -3.90 -19.66
N GLU A 382 -21.29 -2.89 -20.48
CA GLU A 382 -20.23 -1.93 -20.20
C GLU A 382 -20.56 -1.01 -19.00
N PRO A 383 -19.56 -0.37 -18.36
CA PRO A 383 -19.79 0.55 -17.24
C PRO A 383 -20.76 1.70 -17.58
N SER A 384 -20.79 2.15 -18.84
CA SER A 384 -21.68 3.20 -19.34
C SER A 384 -23.18 2.85 -19.19
N HIS A 385 -23.52 1.57 -19.31
CA HIS A 385 -24.88 1.04 -19.13
C HIS A 385 -25.41 1.34 -17.72
N TYR A 386 -24.56 1.14 -16.71
CA TYR A 386 -24.93 1.31 -15.30
C TYR A 386 -24.87 2.77 -14.86
N THR A 387 -23.89 3.52 -15.34
CA THR A 387 -23.62 4.90 -14.90
C THR A 387 -24.48 5.96 -15.59
N LYS A 388 -25.42 5.55 -16.46
CA LYS A 388 -26.21 6.45 -17.33
C LYS A 388 -25.29 7.44 -18.07
N ASN A 389 -24.24 6.91 -18.70
CA ASN A 389 -23.18 7.68 -19.35
C ASN A 389 -22.47 8.67 -18.40
N GLY A 390 -22.09 8.21 -17.21
CA GLY A 390 -21.33 8.99 -16.23
C GLY A 390 -22.12 9.91 -15.31
N LYS A 391 -23.46 10.01 -15.46
CA LYS A 391 -24.31 10.82 -14.57
C LYS A 391 -24.38 10.26 -13.14
N ASP A 392 -24.38 8.93 -13.03
CA ASP A 392 -24.42 8.19 -11.77
C ASP A 392 -23.16 7.29 -11.64
N PRO A 393 -21.95 7.87 -11.45
CA PRO A 393 -20.68 7.14 -11.56
C PRO A 393 -20.52 6.02 -10.51
N LEU A 394 -21.22 6.13 -9.37
CA LEU A 394 -21.12 5.16 -8.27
C LEU A 394 -21.99 3.91 -8.46
N VAL A 395 -22.92 3.89 -9.42
CA VAL A 395 -23.79 2.72 -9.64
C VAL A 395 -22.99 1.51 -10.11
N TYR A 396 -22.02 1.70 -11.00
CA TYR A 396 -21.19 0.61 -11.50
C TYR A 396 -20.32 -0.06 -10.41
N PRO A 397 -19.50 0.67 -9.63
CA PRO A 397 -18.73 0.06 -8.54
C PRO A 397 -19.65 -0.53 -7.45
N TYR A 398 -20.84 0.03 -7.24
CA TYR A 398 -21.85 -0.56 -6.36
C TYR A 398 -22.33 -1.94 -6.85
N VAL A 399 -22.63 -2.09 -8.14
CA VAL A 399 -22.99 -3.38 -8.75
C VAL A 399 -21.83 -4.37 -8.68
N LEU A 400 -20.60 -3.93 -8.89
CA LEU A 400 -19.41 -4.77 -8.76
C LEU A 400 -19.25 -5.28 -7.32
N LEU A 401 -19.36 -4.41 -6.31
CA LEU A 401 -19.28 -4.81 -4.90
C LEU A 401 -20.41 -5.76 -4.49
N LEU A 402 -21.65 -5.52 -4.94
CA LEU A 402 -22.78 -6.42 -4.68
C LEU A 402 -22.61 -7.81 -5.31
N SER A 403 -21.92 -7.87 -6.46
CA SER A 403 -21.58 -9.14 -7.13
C SER A 403 -20.22 -9.72 -6.70
N ILE A 404 -19.63 -9.18 -5.63
CA ILE A 404 -18.37 -9.61 -5.02
C ILE A 404 -17.18 -9.50 -6.00
N GLN A 405 -17.26 -8.60 -6.98
CA GLN A 405 -16.16 -8.23 -7.87
C GLN A 405 -15.33 -7.12 -7.22
N LEU A 406 -14.69 -7.45 -6.10
CA LEU A 406 -14.13 -6.49 -5.14
C LEU A 406 -12.99 -5.63 -5.73
N LEU A 407 -11.94 -6.26 -6.26
CA LEU A 407 -10.81 -5.54 -6.84
C LEU A 407 -11.20 -4.71 -8.08
N PRO A 408 -12.01 -5.23 -9.04
CA PRO A 408 -12.53 -4.41 -10.14
C PRO A 408 -13.28 -3.15 -9.67
N ALA A 409 -14.04 -3.22 -8.57
CA ALA A 409 -14.72 -2.06 -8.02
C ALA A 409 -13.73 -1.01 -7.49
N VAL A 410 -12.71 -1.44 -6.76
CA VAL A 410 -11.63 -0.57 -6.26
C VAL A 410 -10.87 0.07 -7.41
N LEU A 411 -10.48 -0.71 -8.44
CA LEU A 411 -9.78 -0.22 -9.62
C LEU A 411 -10.60 0.77 -10.46
N TYR A 412 -11.92 0.62 -10.47
CA TYR A 412 -12.79 1.57 -11.12
C TYR A 412 -12.79 2.92 -10.39
N LEU A 413 -12.92 2.89 -9.06
CA LEU A 413 -12.92 4.10 -8.22
C LEU A 413 -11.54 4.77 -8.15
N SER A 414 -10.44 4.01 -8.20
CA SER A 414 -9.08 4.56 -8.09
C SER A 414 -8.67 5.41 -9.29
N LYS A 415 -9.29 5.19 -10.46
CA LYS A 415 -9.06 5.97 -11.68
C LYS A 415 -9.71 7.35 -11.65
N ASP A 416 -10.68 7.57 -10.76
CA ASP A 416 -11.38 8.84 -10.67
C ASP A 416 -10.56 9.86 -9.87
N MET A 417 -10.09 10.90 -10.56
CA MET A 417 -9.30 12.00 -9.99
C MET A 417 -10.15 13.27 -9.82
N GLY A 418 -11.48 13.14 -9.78
CA GLY A 418 -12.40 14.27 -9.64
C GLY A 418 -12.49 14.82 -8.21
N ASP A 419 -13.18 15.95 -8.07
CA ASP A 419 -13.32 16.72 -6.81
C ASP A 419 -14.06 15.97 -5.69
N GLU A 420 -14.77 14.88 -6.04
CA GLU A 420 -15.51 14.03 -5.10
C GLU A 420 -14.58 13.11 -4.27
N GLY A 421 -13.33 12.93 -4.72
CA GLY A 421 -12.31 12.18 -3.99
C GLY A 421 -12.54 10.68 -3.91
N TYR A 422 -13.11 10.05 -4.95
CA TYR A 422 -13.37 8.60 -4.95
C TYR A 422 -12.08 7.77 -4.97
N ASN A 423 -10.97 8.30 -5.49
CA ASN A 423 -9.64 7.69 -5.35
C ASN A 423 -9.22 7.53 -3.88
N VAL A 424 -9.56 8.49 -3.02
CA VAL A 424 -9.34 8.40 -1.58
C VAL A 424 -10.17 7.24 -1.02
N ASP A 425 -11.45 7.16 -1.34
CA ASP A 425 -12.30 6.04 -0.94
C ASP A 425 -11.75 4.69 -1.42
N ALA A 426 -11.27 4.61 -2.66
CA ALA A 426 -10.70 3.39 -3.25
C ALA A 426 -9.48 2.88 -2.48
N ALA A 427 -8.53 3.76 -2.13
CA ALA A 427 -7.35 3.36 -1.37
C ALA A 427 -7.72 2.76 0.00
N HIS A 428 -8.73 3.33 0.67
CA HIS A 428 -9.17 2.85 1.98
C HIS A 428 -10.05 1.60 1.89
N MET A 429 -10.85 1.45 0.82
CA MET A 429 -11.52 0.18 0.52
C MET A 429 -10.50 -0.93 0.25
N ALA A 430 -9.41 -0.65 -0.46
CA ALA A 430 -8.32 -1.60 -0.67
C ALA A 430 -7.71 -2.08 0.67
N ILE A 431 -7.49 -1.16 1.62
CA ILE A 431 -7.02 -1.49 2.98
C ILE A 431 -8.01 -2.44 3.67
N VAL A 432 -9.31 -2.11 3.69
CA VAL A 432 -10.34 -2.95 4.34
C VAL A 432 -10.38 -4.35 3.73
N LEU A 433 -10.46 -4.44 2.41
CA LEU A 433 -10.57 -5.72 1.70
C LEU A 433 -9.31 -6.58 1.88
N ALA A 434 -8.14 -5.95 1.89
CA ALA A 434 -6.88 -6.62 2.15
C ALA A 434 -6.79 -7.10 3.61
N ASP A 435 -7.15 -6.25 4.59
CA ASP A 435 -7.12 -6.58 6.03
C ASP A 435 -8.00 -7.79 6.36
N TYR A 436 -9.20 -7.88 5.76
CA TYR A 436 -10.08 -9.04 5.88
C TYR A 436 -9.67 -10.27 5.05
N GLY A 437 -8.70 -10.11 4.14
CA GLY A 437 -8.20 -11.20 3.30
C GLY A 437 -9.26 -11.79 2.35
N VAL A 438 -10.08 -10.92 1.74
CA VAL A 438 -11.21 -11.31 0.87
C VAL A 438 -10.98 -11.04 -0.61
N LEU A 439 -9.85 -10.40 -0.98
CA LEU A 439 -9.55 -10.01 -2.36
C LEU A 439 -9.49 -11.18 -3.36
N SER A 440 -9.30 -12.42 -2.88
CA SER A 440 -9.31 -13.64 -3.69
C SER A 440 -10.70 -14.20 -3.99
N GLU A 441 -11.75 -13.78 -3.27
CA GLU A 441 -13.08 -14.45 -3.29
C GLU A 441 -14.00 -13.99 -4.43
N GLY A 442 -13.47 -13.24 -5.41
CA GLY A 442 -14.22 -12.57 -6.48
C GLY A 442 -13.68 -12.73 -7.90
N THR A 443 -12.60 -13.48 -8.10
CA THR A 443 -11.98 -13.68 -9.42
C THR A 443 -12.76 -14.75 -10.19
N GLY A 444 -13.79 -14.33 -10.93
CA GLY A 444 -14.49 -15.21 -11.86
C GLY A 444 -13.55 -15.75 -12.95
N LEU A 445 -13.91 -16.88 -13.56
CA LEU A 445 -13.15 -17.57 -14.63
C LEU A 445 -12.73 -16.69 -15.84
N GLY A 446 -13.29 -15.47 -15.97
CA GLY A 446 -12.99 -14.52 -17.05
C GLY A 446 -11.91 -13.46 -16.75
N GLN A 447 -11.51 -13.25 -15.49
CA GLN A 447 -10.42 -12.31 -15.16
C GLN A 447 -9.22 -13.07 -14.61
N LYS A 448 -8.12 -13.04 -15.38
CA LYS A 448 -6.85 -13.76 -15.12
C LYS A 448 -6.02 -13.17 -13.98
N PHE A 449 -6.62 -12.76 -12.86
CA PHE A 449 -5.86 -12.34 -11.70
C PHE A 449 -5.80 -13.50 -10.72
N GLY A 450 -4.59 -14.00 -10.44
CA GLY A 450 -4.38 -14.92 -9.33
C GLY A 450 -4.65 -14.20 -8.01
N ALA A 451 -4.93 -14.96 -6.93
CA ALA A 451 -5.11 -14.38 -5.59
C ALA A 451 -3.94 -13.47 -5.18
N MET A 452 -2.70 -13.86 -5.50
CA MET A 452 -1.50 -13.04 -5.26
C MET A 452 -1.50 -11.73 -6.05
N ASP A 453 -1.97 -11.74 -7.29
CA ASP A 453 -2.03 -10.54 -8.14
C ASP A 453 -3.01 -9.53 -7.56
N ALA A 454 -4.12 -10.00 -6.97
CA ALA A 454 -5.12 -9.12 -6.35
C ALA A 454 -4.59 -8.39 -5.10
N PHE A 455 -3.83 -9.07 -4.24
CA PHE A 455 -3.21 -8.44 -3.07
C PHE A 455 -2.06 -7.51 -3.47
N ALA A 456 -1.28 -7.85 -4.50
CA ALA A 456 -0.24 -6.99 -5.05
C ALA A 456 -0.82 -5.69 -5.64
N GLU A 457 -1.93 -5.79 -6.38
CA GLU A 457 -2.60 -4.62 -6.96
C GLU A 457 -3.19 -3.72 -5.87
N ALA A 458 -3.89 -4.29 -4.88
CA ALA A 458 -4.39 -3.53 -3.73
C ALA A 458 -3.25 -2.83 -2.98
N SER A 459 -2.13 -3.54 -2.77
CA SER A 459 -0.93 -2.97 -2.16
C SER A 459 -0.34 -1.82 -2.99
N SER A 460 -0.31 -1.95 -4.32
CA SER A 460 0.15 -0.90 -5.23
C SER A 460 -0.68 0.38 -5.08
N ILE A 461 -2.02 0.25 -5.02
CA ILE A 461 -2.94 1.39 -4.81
C ILE A 461 -2.64 2.06 -3.46
N ILE A 462 -2.50 1.28 -2.38
CA ILE A 462 -2.22 1.80 -1.03
C ILE A 462 -0.85 2.51 -1.00
N ARG A 463 0.18 1.90 -1.60
CA ARG A 463 1.53 2.48 -1.70
C ARG A 463 1.51 3.78 -2.50
N GLN A 464 0.83 3.80 -3.65
CA GLN A 464 0.73 5.00 -4.49
C GLN A 464 0.05 6.13 -3.73
N TYR A 465 -1.01 5.82 -2.98
CA TYR A 465 -1.67 6.78 -2.10
C TYR A 465 -0.72 7.27 -0.98
N GLY A 466 0.00 6.38 -0.31
CA GLY A 466 1.01 6.74 0.70
C GLY A 466 2.15 7.61 0.15
N SER A 467 2.57 7.38 -1.10
CA SER A 467 3.63 8.15 -1.77
C SER A 467 3.25 9.63 -1.97
N PHE A 468 1.94 9.95 -2.00
CA PHE A 468 1.46 11.33 -2.02
C PHE A 468 1.94 12.07 -0.76
N TYR A 469 1.75 11.50 0.43
CA TYR A 469 2.23 12.09 1.68
C TYR A 469 3.75 12.20 1.71
N LEU A 470 4.47 11.18 1.19
CA LEU A 470 5.93 11.21 1.08
C LEU A 470 6.42 12.41 0.25
N ARG A 471 5.76 12.72 -0.87
CA ARG A 471 6.09 13.86 -1.73
C ARG A 471 5.79 15.22 -1.09
N HIS A 472 4.81 15.28 -0.19
CA HIS A 472 4.43 16.50 0.52
C HIS A 472 5.17 16.66 1.86
N GLY A 473 6.10 15.77 2.19
CA GLY A 473 6.93 15.84 3.40
C GLY A 473 6.26 15.28 4.67
N ASP A 474 5.04 14.74 4.59
CA ASP A 474 4.39 14.07 5.72
C ASP A 474 4.83 12.60 5.79
N LEU A 475 6.06 12.42 6.28
CA LEU A 475 6.70 11.11 6.39
C LEU A 475 5.99 10.20 7.40
N ALA A 476 5.36 10.78 8.42
CA ALA A 476 4.62 10.03 9.43
C ALA A 476 3.37 9.37 8.83
N MET A 477 2.56 10.12 8.07
CA MET A 477 1.43 9.54 7.34
C MET A 477 1.87 8.55 6.26
N ALA A 478 2.93 8.87 5.51
CA ALA A 478 3.46 7.99 4.48
C ALA A 478 3.83 6.61 5.07
N LEU A 479 4.46 6.59 6.25
CA LEU A 479 4.80 5.37 6.97
C LEU A 479 3.56 4.51 7.28
N GLU A 480 2.48 5.11 7.80
CA GLU A 480 1.27 4.37 8.16
C GLU A 480 0.64 3.66 6.94
N TYR A 481 0.63 4.31 5.77
CA TYR A 481 0.17 3.71 4.52
C TYR A 481 1.15 2.68 3.96
N TYR A 482 2.47 2.93 4.07
CA TYR A 482 3.49 1.97 3.60
C TYR A 482 3.43 0.65 4.38
N VAL A 483 3.15 0.73 5.68
CA VAL A 483 2.95 -0.46 6.50
C VAL A 483 1.68 -1.20 6.08
N GLN A 484 0.58 -0.50 5.80
CA GLN A 484 -0.64 -1.11 5.28
C GLN A 484 -0.43 -1.75 3.90
N ALA A 485 0.34 -1.12 3.01
CA ALA A 485 0.68 -1.70 1.72
C ALA A 485 1.46 -3.02 1.87
N ALA A 486 2.46 -3.05 2.76
CA ALA A 486 3.20 -4.27 3.07
C ALA A 486 2.32 -5.34 3.75
N ALA A 487 1.40 -4.93 4.63
CA ALA A 487 0.45 -5.82 5.27
C ALA A 487 -0.52 -6.44 4.25
N ALA A 488 -0.97 -5.69 3.24
CA ALA A 488 -1.86 -6.18 2.19
C ALA A 488 -1.25 -7.38 1.43
N VAL A 489 0.01 -7.27 0.97
CA VAL A 489 0.72 -8.40 0.33
C VAL A 489 0.98 -9.53 1.33
N GLY A 490 1.15 -9.20 2.61
CA GLY A 490 1.30 -10.17 3.70
C GLY A 490 0.04 -10.95 4.07
N GLY A 491 -1.11 -10.72 3.44
CA GLY A 491 -2.38 -11.35 3.80
C GLY A 491 -3.18 -10.58 4.87
N GLY A 492 -3.02 -9.25 4.94
CA GLY A 492 -3.85 -8.37 5.75
C GLY A 492 -3.63 -8.53 7.25
N GLN A 493 -4.73 -8.66 8.01
CA GLN A 493 -4.73 -8.81 9.47
C GLN A 493 -3.83 -9.94 9.95
N LEU A 494 -3.81 -11.08 9.24
CA LEU A 494 -3.01 -12.25 9.62
C LEU A 494 -1.51 -11.96 9.60
N SER A 495 -1.07 -11.05 8.72
CA SER A 495 0.32 -10.65 8.60
C SER A 495 0.84 -9.98 9.88
N TRP A 496 0.01 -9.16 10.52
CA TRP A 496 0.35 -8.43 11.75
C TRP A 496 0.61 -9.37 12.93
N SER A 497 -0.12 -10.48 13.01
CA SER A 497 0.01 -11.47 14.08
C SER A 497 1.06 -12.55 13.81
N GLY A 498 1.76 -12.50 12.67
CA GLY A 498 2.72 -13.52 12.25
C GLY A 498 2.09 -14.88 11.91
N ARG A 499 0.76 -14.93 11.76
CA ARG A 499 -0.01 -16.16 11.43
C ARG A 499 -0.24 -16.36 9.92
N GLY A 500 0.33 -15.49 9.09
CA GLY A 500 0.29 -15.64 7.64
C GLY A 500 1.15 -16.80 7.13
N ASN A 501 0.98 -17.17 5.86
CA ASN A 501 1.87 -18.14 5.21
C ASN A 501 3.33 -17.63 5.24
N MET A 502 4.31 -18.54 5.36
CA MET A 502 5.73 -18.21 5.29
C MET A 502 6.08 -17.37 4.06
N ASP A 503 5.47 -17.67 2.91
CA ASP A 503 5.68 -16.90 1.67
C ASP A 503 5.14 -15.47 1.77
N GLN A 504 3.92 -15.32 2.31
CA GLN A 504 3.30 -14.01 2.54
C GLN A 504 4.10 -13.18 3.55
N GLN A 505 4.62 -13.82 4.60
CA GLN A 505 5.44 -13.13 5.60
C GLN A 505 6.79 -12.68 5.01
N ARG A 506 7.39 -13.48 4.13
CA ARG A 506 8.59 -13.09 3.36
C ARG A 506 8.30 -11.91 2.43
N GLN A 507 7.19 -11.94 1.69
CA GLN A 507 6.78 -10.86 0.80
C GLN A 507 6.52 -9.56 1.57
N ARG A 508 5.76 -9.62 2.67
CA ARG A 508 5.55 -8.48 3.57
C ARG A 508 6.87 -7.91 4.07
N SER A 509 7.76 -8.76 4.57
CA SER A 509 9.04 -8.31 5.13
C SER A 509 9.93 -7.65 4.07
N SER A 510 9.95 -8.22 2.86
CA SER A 510 10.68 -7.64 1.72
C SER A 510 10.13 -6.27 1.34
N MET A 511 8.80 -6.18 1.13
CA MET A 511 8.14 -4.93 0.75
C MET A 511 8.27 -3.86 1.84
N LEU A 512 8.11 -4.22 3.11
CA LEU A 512 8.26 -3.30 4.21
C LEU A 512 9.68 -2.72 4.27
N LYS A 513 10.72 -3.58 4.20
CA LYS A 513 12.12 -3.12 4.15
C LYS A 513 12.37 -2.17 2.99
N GLN A 514 11.80 -2.46 1.82
CA GLN A 514 11.91 -1.61 0.65
C GLN A 514 11.28 -0.23 0.89
N LEU A 515 10.05 -0.18 1.40
CA LEU A 515 9.33 1.06 1.68
C LEU A 515 9.96 1.87 2.81
N LEU A 516 10.50 1.21 3.83
CA LEU A 516 11.28 1.86 4.89
C LEU A 516 12.59 2.43 4.35
N THR A 517 13.24 1.75 3.40
CA THR A 517 14.41 2.31 2.70
C THR A 517 14.03 3.56 1.91
N GLU A 518 12.87 3.55 1.25
CA GLU A 518 12.37 4.74 0.55
C GLU A 518 12.15 5.91 1.51
N LEU A 519 11.58 5.67 2.70
CA LEU A 519 11.42 6.68 3.76
C LEU A 519 12.76 7.19 4.29
N LEU A 520 13.73 6.29 4.58
CA LEU A 520 15.09 6.65 5.01
C LEU A 520 15.78 7.57 4.00
N SER A 521 15.41 7.47 2.73
CA SER A 521 16.00 8.28 1.66
C SER A 521 15.46 9.71 1.62
N ARG A 522 14.43 10.06 2.40
CA ARG A 522 13.90 11.42 2.48
C ARG A 522 14.53 12.22 3.61
N ASP A 523 14.52 13.54 3.46
CA ASP A 523 15.02 14.46 4.48
C ASP A 523 14.11 14.35 5.73
N GLY A 524 14.71 14.17 6.91
CA GLY A 524 13.98 13.85 8.15
C GLY A 524 13.56 12.37 8.29
N GLY A 525 13.80 11.53 7.27
CA GLY A 525 13.47 10.10 7.31
C GLY A 525 14.31 9.33 8.33
N ILE A 526 15.59 9.69 8.46
CA ILE A 526 16.49 9.12 9.49
C ILE A 526 15.96 9.45 10.88
N ASP A 527 15.56 10.70 11.14
CA ASP A 527 15.09 11.11 12.47
C ASP A 527 13.76 10.47 12.85
N ILE A 528 12.83 10.33 11.91
CA ILE A 528 11.53 9.68 12.17
C ILE A 528 11.68 8.18 12.41
N LEU A 529 12.48 7.49 11.58
CA LEU A 529 12.63 6.04 11.69
C LEU A 529 13.57 5.66 12.83
N LEU A 530 14.70 6.36 12.99
CA LEU A 530 15.71 6.01 13.99
C LEU A 530 15.55 6.74 15.32
N GLY A 531 14.81 7.84 15.37
CA GLY A 531 14.74 8.68 16.56
C GLY A 531 16.05 9.47 16.77
N PRO A 532 16.26 10.03 17.98
CA PRO A 532 17.41 10.88 18.25
C PRO A 532 18.73 10.09 18.33
N ARG A 533 18.71 8.80 18.67
CA ARG A 533 19.92 7.96 18.85
C ARG A 533 19.70 6.49 18.47
N GLY A 534 20.81 5.82 18.16
CA GLY A 534 20.87 4.37 17.99
C GLY A 534 20.22 3.83 16.72
N THR A 535 19.79 2.57 16.78
CA THR A 535 19.33 1.77 15.63
C THR A 535 17.81 1.83 15.42
N GLY A 536 17.13 2.82 15.99
CA GLY A 536 15.69 3.02 15.83
C GLY A 536 14.79 2.43 16.88
N GLU A 537 15.31 2.22 18.10
CA GLU A 537 14.51 1.83 19.27
C GLU A 537 13.58 2.94 19.75
N GLU A 538 14.09 4.18 19.78
CA GLU A 538 13.34 5.37 20.17
C GLU A 538 12.58 6.01 18.98
N GLY A 539 12.73 5.44 17.79
CA GLY A 539 12.09 5.88 16.55
C GLY A 539 10.94 4.96 16.12
N GLN A 540 10.38 5.24 14.94
CA GLN A 540 9.26 4.46 14.39
C GLN A 540 9.69 3.08 13.86
N LEU A 541 10.99 2.86 13.62
CA LEU A 541 11.50 1.57 13.12
C LEU A 541 11.27 0.43 14.12
N GLY A 542 11.41 0.72 15.43
CA GLY A 542 11.21 -0.24 16.51
C GLY A 542 9.79 -0.83 16.57
N ARG A 543 8.78 -0.12 16.04
CA ARG A 543 7.40 -0.63 15.94
C ARG A 543 7.28 -1.85 15.04
N PHE A 544 8.11 -1.93 14.00
CA PHE A 544 7.97 -2.95 12.96
C PHE A 544 9.11 -3.98 12.94
N LEU A 545 10.32 -3.55 13.33
CA LEU A 545 11.48 -4.41 13.50
C LEU A 545 11.84 -4.44 14.98
N THR A 546 11.24 -5.38 15.72
CA THR A 546 11.39 -5.47 17.18
C THR A 546 12.75 -6.02 17.62
N ASP A 547 13.38 -6.87 16.81
CA ASP A 547 14.70 -7.44 17.11
C ASP A 547 15.84 -6.51 16.69
N GLU A 548 16.77 -6.26 17.61
CA GLU A 548 17.90 -5.35 17.39
C GLU A 548 18.80 -5.81 16.25
N LYS A 549 19.12 -7.11 16.15
CA LYS A 549 19.97 -7.63 15.09
C LYS A 549 19.31 -7.44 13.72
N THR A 550 17.99 -7.64 13.63
CA THR A 550 17.27 -7.38 12.38
C THR A 550 17.25 -5.90 12.01
N ARG A 551 17.13 -4.98 12.98
CA ARG A 551 17.25 -3.53 12.74
C ARG A 551 18.65 -3.18 12.22
N GLN A 552 19.70 -3.61 12.92
CA GLN A 552 21.08 -3.38 12.52
C GLN A 552 21.35 -3.91 11.11
N GLN A 553 20.96 -5.16 10.81
CA GLN A 553 21.15 -5.75 9.49
C GLN A 553 20.43 -4.96 8.39
N PHE A 554 19.17 -4.58 8.63
CA PHE A 554 18.41 -3.76 7.70
C PHE A 554 19.10 -2.41 7.41
N LEU A 555 19.61 -1.74 8.44
CA LEU A 555 20.30 -0.46 8.30
C LEU A 555 21.62 -0.59 7.56
N LEU A 556 22.40 -1.65 7.83
CA LEU A 556 23.61 -1.93 7.07
C LEU A 556 23.32 -2.21 5.59
N ASP A 557 22.24 -2.94 5.30
CA ASP A 557 21.82 -3.19 3.91
C ASP A 557 21.35 -1.90 3.22
N ALA A 558 20.65 -1.01 3.93
CA ALA A 558 20.27 0.30 3.41
C ALA A 558 21.49 1.19 3.16
N ALA A 559 22.46 1.22 4.08
CA ALA A 559 23.69 1.98 3.94
C ALA A 559 24.52 1.53 2.72
N ARG A 560 24.63 0.22 2.47
CA ARG A 560 25.27 -0.33 1.27
C ARG A 560 24.56 0.12 0.00
N GLN A 561 23.23 0.03 -0.03
CA GLN A 561 22.44 0.49 -1.18
C GLN A 561 22.63 1.98 -1.47
N TYR A 562 22.83 2.81 -0.44
CA TYR A 562 23.15 4.22 -0.61
C TYR A 562 24.57 4.47 -1.11
N GLN A 563 25.56 3.67 -0.69
CA GLN A 563 26.92 3.73 -1.26
C GLN A 563 26.90 3.40 -2.76
N ASP A 564 26.19 2.35 -3.14
CA ASP A 564 26.06 1.92 -4.54
C ASP A 564 25.33 2.98 -5.39
N ALA A 565 24.40 3.71 -4.78
CA ALA A 565 23.66 4.82 -5.42
C ALA A 565 24.42 6.16 -5.43
N GLY A 566 25.59 6.25 -4.78
CA GLY A 566 26.36 7.48 -4.63
C GLY A 566 25.82 8.47 -3.58
N LEU A 567 24.88 8.05 -2.72
CA LEU A 567 24.31 8.84 -1.62
C LEU A 567 25.15 8.66 -0.34
N TYR A 568 26.42 9.05 -0.39
CA TYR A 568 27.40 8.78 0.67
C TYR A 568 27.04 9.40 2.02
N ASP A 569 26.53 10.63 2.06
CA ASP A 569 26.18 11.31 3.32
C ASP A 569 25.14 10.52 4.13
N LYS A 570 24.12 9.97 3.45
CA LYS A 570 23.08 9.14 4.07
C LYS A 570 23.62 7.80 4.55
N SER A 571 24.54 7.20 3.78
CA SER A 571 25.20 5.96 4.18
C SER A 571 26.05 6.15 5.44
N ILE A 572 26.86 7.21 5.47
CA ILE A 572 27.72 7.57 6.60
C ILE A 572 26.87 7.81 7.85
N GLU A 573 25.78 8.58 7.74
CA GLU A 573 24.90 8.84 8.87
C GLU A 573 24.28 7.54 9.42
N ILE A 574 23.79 6.65 8.56
CA ILE A 574 23.25 5.36 9.03
C ILE A 574 24.32 4.49 9.69
N GLN A 575 25.54 4.44 9.12
CA GLN A 575 26.64 3.67 9.68
C GLN A 575 27.06 4.19 11.07
N LYS A 576 27.09 5.51 11.25
CA LYS A 576 27.30 6.15 12.56
C LYS A 576 26.24 5.71 13.57
N ARG A 577 24.96 5.71 13.18
CA ARG A 577 23.84 5.32 14.04
C ARG A 577 23.88 3.86 14.47
N VAL A 578 24.39 2.98 13.61
CA VAL A 578 24.57 1.55 13.91
C VAL A 578 25.82 1.27 14.73
N GLY A 579 26.78 2.21 14.78
CA GLY A 579 28.10 2.00 15.40
C GLY A 579 29.12 1.32 14.47
N ALA A 580 28.84 1.26 13.17
CA ALA A 580 29.76 0.74 12.14
C ALA A 580 30.74 1.85 11.69
N PHE A 581 31.53 2.35 12.65
CA PHE A 581 32.40 3.51 12.45
C PHE A 581 33.52 3.26 11.44
N SER A 582 34.05 2.04 11.37
CA SER A 582 35.08 1.69 10.39
C SER A 582 34.56 1.78 8.95
N ALA A 583 33.33 1.32 8.70
CA ALA A 583 32.67 1.42 7.39
C ALA A 583 32.34 2.88 7.01
N ALA A 584 31.95 3.69 8.01
CA ALA A 584 31.70 5.11 7.81
C ALA A 584 32.99 5.86 7.42
N LEU A 585 34.09 5.60 8.14
CA LEU A 585 35.40 6.16 7.82
C LEU A 585 35.93 5.67 6.48
N ASP A 586 35.74 4.40 6.12
CA ASP A 586 36.12 3.88 4.81
C ASP A 586 35.38 4.60 3.68
N THR A 587 34.09 4.89 3.87
CA THR A 587 33.28 5.68 2.93
C THR A 587 33.80 7.11 2.79
N ILE A 588 34.17 7.75 3.91
CA ILE A 588 34.79 9.08 3.91
C ILE A 588 36.14 9.04 3.20
N ASN A 589 36.99 8.06 3.51
CA ASN A 589 38.32 7.90 2.91
C ASN A 589 38.22 7.72 1.39
N LYS A 590 37.27 6.92 0.92
CA LYS A 590 36.94 6.81 -0.50
C LYS A 590 36.54 8.16 -1.10
N CYS A 591 35.56 8.84 -0.50
CA CYS A 591 35.07 10.13 -1.00
C CYS A 591 36.17 11.21 -1.00
N LEU A 592 37.04 11.19 0.01
CA LEU A 592 38.16 12.12 0.15
C LEU A 592 39.23 11.84 -0.90
N SER A 593 39.56 10.57 -1.13
CA SER A 593 40.47 10.14 -2.20
C SER A 593 39.97 10.59 -3.58
N ASP A 594 38.69 10.34 -3.88
CA ASP A 594 38.07 10.77 -5.14
C ASP A 594 38.10 12.31 -5.29
N ALA A 595 37.86 13.05 -4.20
CA ALA A 595 37.90 14.49 -4.19
C ALA A 595 39.32 15.05 -4.36
N ILE A 596 40.33 14.43 -3.76
CA ILE A 596 41.76 14.77 -3.96
C ILE A 596 42.15 14.55 -5.42
N CYS A 597 41.81 13.40 -6.01
CA CYS A 597 42.09 13.11 -7.41
C CYS A 597 41.39 14.10 -8.36
N ALA A 598 40.15 14.49 -8.05
CA ALA A 598 39.43 15.50 -8.82
C ALA A 598 40.09 16.88 -8.72
N LEU A 599 40.59 17.25 -7.53
CA LEU A 599 41.31 18.50 -7.28
C LEU A 599 42.65 18.54 -8.03
N ALA A 600 43.40 17.43 -8.06
CA ALA A 600 44.64 17.33 -8.82
C ALA A 600 44.44 17.53 -10.33
N ARG A 601 43.26 17.16 -10.85
CA ARG A 601 42.86 17.36 -12.25
C ARG A 601 42.25 18.74 -12.54
N GLY A 602 42.27 19.66 -11.57
CA GLY A 602 41.88 21.06 -11.76
C GLY A 602 40.38 21.36 -11.64
N ARG A 603 39.55 20.47 -11.05
CA ARG A 603 38.15 20.79 -10.77
C ARG A 603 38.01 21.72 -9.55
N LEU A 604 37.20 22.77 -9.69
CA LEU A 604 37.08 23.86 -8.70
C LEU A 604 36.28 23.48 -7.44
N ASP A 605 35.43 22.46 -7.49
CA ASP A 605 34.53 22.07 -6.36
C ASP A 605 35.22 21.26 -5.25
N GLY A 606 36.54 21.04 -5.34
CA GLY A 606 37.27 20.14 -4.43
C GLY A 606 37.53 20.69 -3.02
N ASP A 607 37.76 21.99 -2.86
CA ASP A 607 38.30 22.52 -1.59
C ASP A 607 37.28 22.56 -0.45
N SER A 608 36.03 22.94 -0.72
CA SER A 608 34.95 22.91 0.27
C SER A 608 34.56 21.47 0.63
N ARG A 609 34.46 20.61 -0.38
CA ARG A 609 34.10 19.20 -0.23
C ARG A 609 35.14 18.42 0.57
N THR A 610 36.43 18.58 0.27
CA THR A 610 37.51 17.92 1.01
C THR A 610 37.55 18.36 2.48
N SER A 611 37.34 19.66 2.74
CA SER A 611 37.30 20.19 4.11
C SER A 611 36.10 19.66 4.90
N GLY A 612 34.92 19.56 4.27
CA GLY A 612 33.73 18.97 4.88
C GLY A 612 33.89 17.46 5.18
N LEU A 613 34.53 16.70 4.30
CA LEU A 613 34.81 15.28 4.51
C LEU A 613 35.79 15.04 5.67
N ILE A 614 36.82 15.88 5.79
CA ILE A 614 37.75 15.84 6.92
C ILE A 614 37.04 16.15 8.23
N LEU A 615 36.19 17.19 8.24
CA LEU A 615 35.40 17.54 9.42
C LEU A 615 34.51 16.36 9.83
N SER A 616 33.76 15.79 8.88
CA SER A 616 32.91 14.62 9.11
C SER A 616 33.70 13.41 9.63
N GLY A 617 34.89 13.15 9.08
CA GLY A 617 35.77 12.08 9.56
C GLY A 617 36.23 12.30 11.01
N ASN A 618 36.58 13.53 11.37
CA ASN A 618 36.94 13.88 12.74
C ASN A 618 35.74 13.80 13.71
N GLU A 619 34.54 14.22 13.28
CA GLU A 619 33.31 14.07 14.05
C GLU A 619 33.01 12.59 14.34
N ILE A 620 33.23 11.70 13.37
CA ILE A 620 33.08 10.25 13.56
C ILE A 620 34.07 9.72 14.58
N LEU A 621 35.34 10.12 14.49
CA LEU A 621 36.37 9.73 15.46
C LEU A 621 36.07 10.25 16.87
N GLU A 622 35.49 11.45 16.98
CA GLU A 622 35.08 12.00 18.27
C GLU A 622 33.88 11.23 18.85
N MET A 623 32.87 10.95 18.02
CA MET A 623 31.71 10.15 18.42
C MET A 623 32.11 8.74 18.86
N PHE A 624 33.05 8.12 18.14
CA PHE A 624 33.61 6.80 18.45
C PHE A 624 34.21 6.72 19.86
N LYS A 625 34.85 7.79 20.36
CA LYS A 625 35.47 7.79 21.72
C LYS A 625 34.45 7.59 22.83
N TYR A 626 33.23 8.09 22.63
CA TYR A 626 32.18 8.11 23.64
C TYR A 626 31.07 7.09 23.37
N TYR A 627 31.21 6.26 22.32
CA TYR A 627 30.19 5.27 21.96
C TYR A 627 30.32 4.02 22.84
N PRO A 628 29.25 3.55 23.49
CA PRO A 628 29.27 2.38 24.35
C PRO A 628 29.42 1.07 23.54
N ASP A 629 30.00 0.04 24.16
CA ASP A 629 29.97 -1.36 23.68
C ASP A 629 30.51 -1.62 22.26
N ILE A 630 31.72 -1.13 21.96
CA ILE A 630 32.42 -1.39 20.70
C ILE A 630 33.26 -2.67 20.78
N SER A 631 33.12 -3.55 19.78
CA SER A 631 33.93 -4.76 19.67
C SER A 631 35.44 -4.44 19.48
N PRO A 632 36.36 -5.27 20.00
CA PRO A 632 37.80 -5.05 19.84
C PRO A 632 38.23 -5.02 18.36
N GLN A 633 37.59 -5.85 17.52
CA GLN A 633 37.85 -5.87 16.08
C GLN A 633 37.46 -4.55 15.42
N GLU A 634 36.32 -3.98 15.79
CA GLU A 634 35.88 -2.69 15.24
C GLU A 634 36.81 -1.56 15.65
N ARG A 635 37.34 -1.59 16.88
CA ARG A 635 38.34 -0.63 17.35
C ARG A 635 39.62 -0.68 16.52
N GLU A 636 40.13 -1.89 16.23
CA GLU A 636 41.29 -2.05 15.36
C GLU A 636 41.03 -1.53 13.94
N ASN A 637 39.87 -1.87 13.37
CA ASN A 637 39.46 -1.41 12.04
C ASN A 637 39.33 0.12 11.97
N VAL A 638 38.78 0.76 13.00
CA VAL A 638 38.67 2.23 13.09
C VAL A 638 40.04 2.88 13.13
N LEU A 639 40.99 2.34 13.91
CA LEU A 639 42.36 2.85 13.96
C LEU A 639 43.06 2.72 12.59
N ALA A 640 42.87 1.60 11.89
CA ALA A 640 43.38 1.43 10.53
C ALA A 640 42.81 2.47 9.57
N GLN A 641 41.49 2.73 9.62
CA GLN A 641 40.85 3.73 8.78
C GLN A 641 41.22 5.18 9.18
N GLN A 642 41.49 5.44 10.46
CA GLN A 642 42.03 6.71 10.92
C GLN A 642 43.41 6.99 10.33
N ILE A 643 44.28 5.98 10.25
CA ILE A 643 45.60 6.10 9.61
C ILE A 643 45.42 6.51 8.15
N VAL A 644 44.52 5.85 7.42
CA VAL A 644 44.21 6.18 6.02
C VAL A 644 43.71 7.63 5.89
N LEU A 645 42.81 8.07 6.78
CA LEU A 645 42.32 9.45 6.79
C LEU A 645 43.48 10.46 6.95
N ARG A 646 44.39 10.23 7.91
CA ARG A 646 45.56 11.11 8.12
C ARG A 646 46.53 11.09 6.95
N GLN A 647 46.70 9.94 6.29
CA GLN A 647 47.51 9.84 5.07
C GLN A 647 46.90 10.68 3.94
N LEU A 648 45.58 10.59 3.73
CA LEU A 648 44.87 11.39 2.72
C LEU A 648 44.90 12.90 3.05
N GLU A 649 44.77 13.28 4.33
CA GLU A 649 44.93 14.67 4.78
C GLU A 649 46.33 15.22 4.46
N ALA A 650 47.38 14.43 4.65
CA ALA A 650 48.76 14.80 4.32
C ALA A 650 48.96 14.95 2.79
N VAL A 651 48.35 14.08 1.99
CA VAL A 651 48.36 14.23 0.53
C VAL A 651 47.64 15.51 0.10
N LEU A 652 46.47 15.78 0.68
CA LEU A 652 45.69 16.98 0.38
C LEU A 652 46.43 18.27 0.75
N SER A 653 47.15 18.31 1.89
CA SER A 653 47.90 19.50 2.31
C SER A 653 48.98 19.87 1.30
N ILE A 654 49.67 18.88 0.73
CA ILE A 654 50.68 19.06 -0.33
C ILE A 654 50.03 19.65 -1.59
N HIS A 655 48.89 19.08 -2.04
CA HIS A 655 48.17 19.61 -3.19
C HIS A 655 47.72 21.07 -2.99
N LYS A 656 47.24 21.42 -1.78
CA LYS A 656 46.85 22.79 -1.44
C LYS A 656 48.04 23.76 -1.45
N LEU A 657 49.16 23.38 -0.82
CA LEU A 657 50.39 24.19 -0.81
C LEU A 657 50.91 24.43 -2.23
N ALA A 658 50.93 23.40 -3.07
CA ALA A 658 51.36 23.50 -4.47
C ALA A 658 50.46 24.44 -5.29
N ARG A 659 49.13 24.37 -5.10
CA ARG A 659 48.17 25.27 -5.79
C ARG A 659 48.28 26.72 -5.34
N LEU A 660 48.66 26.97 -4.08
CA LEU A 660 48.92 28.32 -3.56
C LEU A 660 50.28 28.89 -4.03
N GLY A 661 51.05 28.15 -4.84
CA GLY A 661 52.38 28.54 -5.31
C GLY A 661 53.48 28.36 -4.26
N ASN A 662 53.18 27.77 -3.10
CA ASN A 662 54.15 27.54 -2.04
C ASN A 662 54.91 26.22 -2.27
N HIS A 663 55.70 26.18 -3.35
CA HIS A 663 56.36 24.98 -3.84
C HIS A 663 57.41 24.41 -2.86
N LEU A 664 58.14 25.28 -2.14
CA LEU A 664 59.16 24.84 -1.19
C LEU A 664 58.54 24.09 -0.01
N ASP A 665 57.45 24.60 0.55
CA ASP A 665 56.79 23.95 1.68
C ASP A 665 56.06 22.67 1.25
N ALA A 666 55.48 22.63 0.04
CA ALA A 666 54.93 21.40 -0.53
C ALA A 666 55.99 20.29 -0.63
N ILE A 667 57.20 20.61 -1.09
CA ILE A 667 58.31 19.64 -1.18
C ILE A 667 58.74 19.15 0.21
N LYS A 668 58.84 20.06 1.21
CA LYS A 668 59.16 19.68 2.58
C LYS A 668 58.14 18.68 3.13
N GLU A 669 56.86 18.90 2.86
CA GLU A 669 55.81 17.97 3.32
C GLU A 669 55.85 16.64 2.57
N VAL A 670 56.18 16.62 1.27
CA VAL A 670 56.42 15.36 0.52
C VAL A 670 57.53 14.52 1.16
N ALA A 671 58.64 15.16 1.53
CA ALA A 671 59.78 14.48 2.18
C ALA A 671 59.45 13.95 3.59
N LYS A 672 58.44 14.50 4.26
CA LYS A 672 58.01 14.09 5.61
C LYS A 672 56.97 12.97 5.61
N LEU A 673 56.49 12.51 4.45
CA LEU A 673 55.44 11.49 4.39
C LEU A 673 55.96 10.17 4.97
N PRO A 674 55.41 9.69 6.10
CA PRO A 674 55.95 8.50 6.78
C PRO A 674 55.64 7.20 6.02
N PHE A 675 54.76 7.26 5.02
CA PHE A 675 54.23 6.13 4.28
C PHE A 675 54.74 6.05 2.84
N LEU A 676 55.61 6.98 2.42
CA LEU A 676 56.34 6.91 1.15
C LEU A 676 57.83 7.15 1.43
N PRO A 677 58.74 6.33 0.87
CA PRO A 677 60.19 6.43 1.13
C PRO A 677 60.84 7.57 0.33
N LEU A 678 60.33 8.81 0.49
CA LEU A 678 60.75 9.98 -0.28
C LEU A 678 61.71 10.90 0.50
N ASP A 679 61.96 10.68 1.79
CA ASP A 679 62.87 11.52 2.57
C ASP A 679 64.32 11.44 2.02
N PRO A 680 64.89 12.50 1.45
CA PRO A 680 66.25 12.50 0.88
C PRO A 680 67.35 12.17 1.91
N ARG A 681 67.07 12.22 3.21
CA ARG A 681 68.03 11.94 4.29
C ARG A 681 68.07 10.49 4.75
N THR A 682 67.11 9.67 4.31
CA THR A 682 67.03 8.25 4.67
C THR A 682 67.71 7.37 3.62
N PRO A 683 68.43 6.30 4.00
CA PRO A 683 69.02 5.38 3.02
C PRO A 683 67.94 4.58 2.27
N ASP A 684 68.24 4.17 1.04
CA ASP A 684 67.32 3.44 0.17
C ASP A 684 67.09 2.02 0.70
N PHE A 685 65.92 1.79 1.32
CA PHE A 685 65.47 0.45 1.67
C PHE A 685 64.40 -0.04 0.68
N ALA A 686 64.66 -1.20 0.06
CA ALA A 686 63.68 -1.91 -0.75
C ALA A 686 62.58 -2.46 0.17
N THR A 687 61.51 -1.69 0.34
CA THR A 687 60.36 -2.09 1.12
C THR A 687 59.12 -2.04 0.22
N ASP A 688 58.32 -3.10 0.26
CA ASP A 688 57.01 -3.23 -0.41
C ASP A 688 55.96 -2.25 0.19
N VAL A 689 56.35 -1.02 0.54
CA VAL A 689 55.53 -0.03 1.25
C VAL A 689 54.28 0.30 0.46
N PHE A 690 54.40 0.41 -0.86
CA PHE A 690 53.28 0.76 -1.73
C PHE A 690 52.18 -0.32 -1.73
N LYS A 691 52.55 -1.61 -1.69
CA LYS A 691 51.59 -2.72 -1.61
C LYS A 691 50.81 -2.73 -0.29
N ASN A 692 51.43 -2.23 0.78
CA ASN A 692 50.84 -2.17 2.11
C ASN A 692 49.96 -0.93 2.33
N LEU A 693 49.94 0.03 1.40
CA LEU A 693 49.04 1.18 1.46
C LEU A 693 47.60 0.77 1.17
N SER A 694 46.64 1.48 1.78
CA SER A 694 45.24 1.37 1.40
C SER A 694 45.04 1.78 -0.06
N HIS A 695 44.12 1.09 -0.74
CA HIS A 695 43.75 1.40 -2.13
C HIS A 695 43.37 2.88 -2.31
N HIS A 696 42.67 3.48 -1.33
CA HIS A 696 42.28 4.89 -1.36
C HIS A 696 43.49 5.83 -1.44
N VAL A 697 44.60 5.50 -0.77
CA VAL A 697 45.83 6.30 -0.82
C VAL A 697 46.61 6.01 -2.10
N GLN A 698 46.72 4.74 -2.50
CA GLN A 698 47.42 4.34 -3.73
C GLN A 698 46.94 5.11 -4.96
N VAL A 699 45.62 5.32 -5.09
CA VAL A 699 45.03 6.05 -6.22
C VAL A 699 45.48 7.52 -6.28
N CYS A 700 45.81 8.13 -5.13
CA CYS A 700 46.28 9.51 -5.05
C CYS A 700 47.79 9.67 -5.30
N VAL A 701 48.58 8.60 -5.12
CA VAL A 701 50.05 8.68 -5.23
C VAL A 701 50.54 9.17 -6.61
N PRO A 702 50.00 8.72 -7.75
CA PRO A 702 50.47 9.22 -9.05
C PRO A 702 50.33 10.73 -9.20
N ASP A 703 49.20 11.29 -8.78
CA ASP A 703 48.92 12.71 -8.88
C ASP A 703 49.75 13.52 -7.86
N LEU A 704 49.97 12.97 -6.66
CA LEU A 704 50.91 13.52 -5.67
C LEU A 704 52.33 13.62 -6.25
N LEU A 705 52.85 12.56 -6.89
CA LEU A 705 54.18 12.54 -7.48
C LEU A 705 54.30 13.56 -8.64
N LYS A 706 53.27 13.70 -9.48
CA LYS A 706 53.24 14.73 -10.53
C LYS A 706 53.32 16.14 -9.96
N VAL A 707 52.65 16.38 -8.83
CA VAL A 707 52.68 17.66 -8.13
C VAL A 707 54.03 17.90 -7.46
N ALA A 708 54.62 16.88 -6.84
CA ALA A 708 55.97 16.96 -6.27
C ALA A 708 57.01 17.33 -7.34
N LEU A 709 56.98 16.63 -8.50
CA LEU A 709 57.85 16.95 -9.65
C LEU A 709 57.62 18.37 -10.18
N HIS A 710 56.36 18.80 -10.25
CA HIS A 710 56.05 20.18 -10.65
C HIS A 710 56.62 21.22 -9.67
N CYS A 711 56.50 20.96 -8.36
CA CYS A 711 57.08 21.86 -7.36
C CYS A 711 58.60 21.89 -7.46
N LEU A 712 59.23 20.74 -7.73
CA LEU A 712 60.68 20.61 -7.90
C LEU A 712 61.22 21.40 -9.10
N GLU A 713 60.45 21.52 -10.19
CA GLU A 713 60.78 22.37 -11.35
C GLU A 713 60.81 23.87 -10.98
N ASN A 714 60.01 24.29 -10.00
CA ASN A 714 59.82 25.69 -9.63
C ASN A 714 60.71 26.15 -8.45
N VAL A 715 61.57 25.28 -7.91
CA VAL A 715 62.45 25.59 -6.77
C VAL A 715 63.91 25.35 -7.15
N ARG A 716 64.79 26.29 -6.78
CA ARG A 716 66.25 26.17 -7.02
C ARG A 716 66.89 25.23 -6.02
N ASP A 717 67.68 24.28 -6.53
CA ASP A 717 68.46 23.35 -5.70
C ASP A 717 69.75 24.02 -5.22
N THR A 718 69.90 24.17 -3.90
CA THR A 718 71.06 24.84 -3.28
C THR A 718 71.99 23.89 -2.55
N ASP A 719 71.50 22.72 -2.12
CA ASP A 719 72.20 21.79 -1.23
C ASP A 719 72.21 20.33 -1.75
N GLY A 720 71.64 20.08 -2.93
CA GLY A 720 71.55 18.75 -3.55
C GLY A 720 70.40 17.89 -3.00
N SER A 721 69.64 18.40 -2.03
CA SER A 721 68.51 17.67 -1.44
C SER A 721 67.36 17.50 -2.43
N LEU A 722 67.16 18.47 -3.34
CA LEU A 722 66.11 18.39 -4.37
C LEU A 722 66.47 17.38 -5.45
N ARG A 723 67.76 17.23 -5.79
CA ARG A 723 68.23 16.16 -6.68
C ARG A 723 68.03 14.79 -6.04
N SER A 724 68.42 14.62 -4.78
CA SER A 724 68.19 13.37 -4.04
C SER A 724 66.70 12.98 -3.96
N LEU A 725 65.81 13.96 -3.79
CA LEU A 725 64.36 13.70 -3.82
C LEU A 725 63.86 13.26 -5.21
N ARG A 726 64.39 13.83 -6.30
CA ARG A 726 64.08 13.37 -7.68
C ARG A 726 64.52 11.92 -7.89
N ASP A 727 65.74 11.59 -7.46
CA ASP A 727 66.28 10.23 -7.55
C ASP A 727 65.42 9.25 -6.75
N LYS A 728 64.94 9.64 -5.57
CA LYS A 728 64.01 8.83 -4.77
C LYS A 728 62.66 8.62 -5.43
N ILE A 729 62.08 9.64 -6.08
CA ILE A 729 60.83 9.48 -6.84
C ILE A 729 61.04 8.50 -8.01
N ALA A 730 62.16 8.60 -8.72
CA ALA A 730 62.50 7.70 -9.81
C ALA A 730 62.72 6.25 -9.33
N ASN A 731 63.49 6.07 -8.26
CA ASN A 731 63.73 4.77 -7.64
C ASN A 731 62.43 4.15 -7.10
N PHE A 732 61.55 4.96 -6.51
CA PHE A 732 60.24 4.51 -6.04
C PHE A 732 59.37 3.95 -7.17
N LEU A 733 59.33 4.62 -8.32
CA LEU A 733 58.60 4.15 -9.50
C LEU A 733 59.24 2.90 -10.10
N ALA A 734 60.57 2.86 -10.20
CA ALA A 734 61.32 1.70 -10.70
C ALA A 734 61.11 0.44 -9.84
N ASN A 735 61.03 0.61 -8.51
CA ASN A 735 60.77 -0.49 -7.58
C ASN A 735 59.31 -0.98 -7.60
N ASN A 736 58.39 -0.23 -8.21
CA ASN A 736 56.96 -0.55 -8.30
C ASN A 736 56.48 -0.69 -9.75
N MET A 737 57.34 -1.16 -10.67
CA MET A 737 57.03 -1.31 -12.10
C MET A 737 55.91 -2.30 -12.43
N ASN A 738 55.54 -3.17 -11.48
CA ASN A 738 54.38 -4.07 -11.59
C ASN A 738 53.02 -3.35 -11.47
N GLN A 739 53.01 -2.06 -11.12
CA GLN A 739 51.81 -1.24 -11.03
C GLN A 739 51.60 -0.46 -12.34
N ASN A 740 50.33 -0.29 -12.74
CA ASN A 740 49.96 0.47 -13.94
C ASN A 740 50.04 1.99 -13.66
N TRP A 741 51.24 2.56 -13.67
CA TRP A 741 51.43 4.00 -13.52
C TRP A 741 50.98 4.78 -14.77
N PRO A 742 50.42 6.00 -14.61
CA PRO A 742 50.06 6.85 -15.74
C PRO A 742 51.26 7.19 -16.63
N ARG A 743 51.08 7.09 -17.96
CA ARG A 743 52.15 7.36 -18.94
C ARG A 743 52.76 8.76 -18.82
N ASP A 744 51.92 9.75 -18.52
CA ASP A 744 52.34 11.13 -18.34
C ASP A 744 53.22 11.33 -17.09
N LEU A 745 53.08 10.49 -16.06
CA LEU A 745 53.99 10.49 -14.91
C LEU A 745 55.39 10.00 -15.31
N TYR A 746 55.49 8.91 -16.09
CA TYR A 746 56.78 8.43 -16.61
C TYR A 746 57.46 9.46 -17.52
N GLU A 747 56.70 10.08 -18.43
CA GLU A 747 57.23 11.13 -19.30
C GLU A 747 57.73 12.33 -18.49
N LYS A 748 57.05 12.68 -17.40
CA LYS A 748 57.46 13.77 -16.53
C LYS A 748 58.75 13.45 -15.77
N VAL A 749 58.87 12.25 -15.22
CA VAL A 749 60.09 11.78 -14.54
C VAL A 749 61.27 11.77 -15.49
N ALA A 750 61.08 11.24 -16.71
CA ALA A 750 62.11 11.20 -17.75
C ALA A 750 62.56 12.59 -18.26
N ARG A 751 61.74 13.63 -18.09
CA ARG A 751 62.13 15.02 -18.39
C ARG A 751 62.87 15.70 -17.23
N THR A 752 62.72 15.19 -16.02
CA THR A 752 63.25 15.79 -14.79
C THR A 752 64.51 15.11 -14.24
N LEU A 753 64.81 13.90 -14.69
CA LEU A 753 66.11 13.21 -14.55
C LEU A 753 67.04 13.66 -15.67
#